data_AF-D4JCC4-F1
#
_entry.id   AF-D4JCC4-F1
#
_cell.length_a   1.000
_cell.length_b   1.000
_cell.length_c   1.000
_cell.angle_alpha   90.00
_cell.angle_beta   90.00
_cell.angle_gamma   90.00
#
_symmetry.space_group_name_H-M   'P 1'
#
loop_
_entity.id
_entity.type
_entity.pdbx_description
1 polymer ?
#
loop_
_entity_poly.entity_id
_entity_poly.type
_entity_poly.pdbx_seq_one_letter_code
_entity_poly.pdbx_strand_id
1 'polypeptide(L)'
;MPKQIIDLKGIMGDSSDNIPGVAGIGEKGATKLLVQYGSLENVYENIDQIKGKQKEKLLNDKENAFMSKELATIYTSMDFPFTIQDCKFDGYDEKVNDFYQKYEMRSLISKTTMTSKSYQIKTICSFKGYDSKDLLLMPVNSKEAYLNQKLYGFMFFNNEEVLYLKVEDALEDSYFKNMLKHETSLRTWDAKEMMHLLQRYGFYVPSFKEDLHLAAFLLHSQATDTDSLISSLGIELPETIHDLLKKAKTVEACHIDRLLPVTCAWTWQLSIRQDNIFDELKKDNLLDLYENIEKPLVRILFEMENQGIHIDENVLDEIGAKTDTILESLTQQIHEMAHMVFNINSPKQLAGVLYDELNLKGGGKKRSTSAEVLEKLKGSHPIIDVLLDYRKYSKIKSTYIEGLKKHIQQDSKIHTCFNQAMTQTGRLSSSDPNLQNISVRDEQGREIRKAFVAQKGYKLLSADYSQIELRMLAHMANETHMIEAFKEGADIHNRTASHIFHVSQEDVTPDMRRVAKTVNFGIVYGQTEFGLSQQLKISRKEAGEFMETYFASYPNIHQFMNQLIDFCKENGYVETMFHRRRMIPEINDKNFMTREFGKRAAMNAPIQGSAADLIKIAMIRVDQAMKEKNVKSKMLLQIHDELIFLVPDDELEVMQALVKEAMEQAMELKVPLKASINFGQSWYEAK
;
A
#
# COMPACT_ATOMS: atom_id res chain seq x y z
N MET A 1 40.17 -24.27 22.57
CA MET A 1 39.14 -23.25 22.80
C MET A 1 37.90 -23.78 23.53
N PRO A 2 37.17 -24.85 23.13
CA PRO A 2 35.97 -25.27 23.88
C PRO A 2 36.25 -25.80 25.30
N LYS A 3 37.33 -26.58 25.46
CA LYS A 3 37.70 -27.20 26.75
C LYS A 3 38.18 -26.22 27.82
N GLN A 4 38.57 -24.99 27.46
CA GLN A 4 39.03 -23.98 28.42
C GLN A 4 37.90 -23.10 28.95
N ILE A 5 36.67 -23.25 28.43
CA ILE A 5 35.51 -22.50 28.90
C ILE A 5 35.16 -22.91 30.34
N ILE A 6 35.30 -24.19 30.69
CA ILE A 6 35.09 -24.67 32.06
C ILE A 6 36.12 -24.08 33.03
N ASP A 7 37.38 -23.93 32.60
CA ASP A 7 38.43 -23.27 33.38
C ASP A 7 38.12 -21.77 33.55
N LEU A 8 37.64 -21.13 32.48
CA LEU A 8 37.26 -19.71 32.49
C LEU A 8 36.11 -19.47 33.46
N LYS A 9 35.05 -20.27 33.40
CA LYS A 9 33.93 -20.23 34.35
C LYS A 9 34.36 -20.60 35.76
N GLY A 10 35.32 -21.51 35.91
CA GLY A 10 35.93 -21.84 37.20
C GLY A 10 36.57 -20.63 37.89
N ILE A 11 37.25 -19.76 37.14
CA ILE A 11 37.89 -18.55 37.71
C ILE A 11 36.92 -17.39 37.81
N MET A 12 36.13 -17.11 36.76
CA MET A 12 35.32 -15.90 36.69
C MET A 12 33.93 -16.02 37.31
N GLY A 13 33.44 -17.25 37.51
CA GLY A 13 32.07 -17.55 37.90
C GLY A 13 31.07 -17.42 36.74
N ASP A 14 29.80 -17.71 37.03
CA ASP A 14 28.67 -17.49 36.14
C ASP A 14 27.44 -17.09 36.96
N SER A 15 27.02 -15.84 36.84
CA SER A 15 25.87 -15.32 37.60
C SER A 15 24.52 -15.90 37.14
N SER A 16 24.42 -16.41 35.91
CA SER A 16 23.18 -17.02 35.41
C SER A 16 22.91 -18.35 36.10
N ASP A 17 23.97 -19.16 36.26
CA ASP A 17 23.92 -20.49 36.86
C ASP A 17 24.31 -20.49 38.35
N ASN A 18 24.48 -19.29 38.93
CA ASN A 18 24.89 -19.06 40.31
C ASN A 18 26.22 -19.76 40.69
N ILE A 19 27.16 -19.83 39.75
CA ILE A 19 28.50 -20.38 39.94
C ILE A 19 29.41 -19.26 40.49
N PRO A 20 29.99 -19.41 41.69
CA PRO A 20 30.63 -18.29 42.39
C PRO A 20 31.97 -17.83 41.81
N GLY A 21 32.79 -18.76 41.29
CA GLY A 21 34.15 -18.47 40.82
C GLY A 21 35.08 -17.91 41.91
N VAL A 22 36.08 -17.11 41.51
CA VAL A 22 37.01 -16.41 42.39
C VAL A 22 36.57 -14.96 42.60
N ALA A 23 36.34 -14.57 43.84
CA ALA A 23 35.75 -13.27 44.15
C ALA A 23 36.64 -12.12 43.67
N GLY A 24 36.08 -11.30 42.77
CA GLY A 24 36.75 -10.12 42.25
C GLY A 24 37.80 -10.40 41.18
N ILE A 25 37.76 -11.55 40.50
CA ILE A 25 38.42 -11.79 39.20
C ILE A 25 37.34 -12.02 38.15
N GLY A 26 37.06 -11.01 37.33
CA GLY A 26 36.11 -11.13 36.22
C GLY A 26 36.73 -11.74 34.95
N GLU A 27 35.91 -11.87 33.91
CA GLU A 27 36.23 -12.50 32.60
C GLU A 27 37.60 -12.06 32.02
N LYS A 28 37.88 -10.75 31.98
CA LYS A 28 39.15 -10.23 31.45
C LYS A 28 40.38 -10.66 32.27
N GLY A 29 40.22 -10.82 33.58
CA GLY A 29 41.28 -11.28 34.48
C GLY A 29 41.52 -12.77 34.33
N ALA A 30 40.43 -13.56 34.31
CA ALA A 30 40.47 -15.00 34.11
C ALA A 30 41.05 -15.38 32.74
N THR A 31 40.65 -14.68 31.67
CA THR A 31 41.16 -14.91 30.32
C THR A 31 42.68 -14.68 30.23
N LYS A 32 43.20 -13.62 30.84
CA LYS A 32 44.66 -13.35 30.85
C LYS A 32 45.44 -14.47 31.54
N LEU A 33 44.93 -14.99 32.66
CA LEU A 33 45.53 -16.10 33.38
C LEU A 33 45.53 -17.38 32.53
N LEU A 34 44.43 -17.69 31.86
CA LEU A 34 44.31 -18.89 31.03
C LEU A 34 45.09 -18.80 29.72
N VAL A 35 45.26 -17.61 29.14
CA VAL A 35 46.16 -17.41 27.99
C VAL A 35 47.61 -17.67 28.39
N GLN A 36 47.99 -17.27 29.61
CA GLN A 36 49.36 -17.41 30.09
C GLN A 36 49.68 -18.82 30.61
N TYR A 37 48.76 -19.47 31.32
CA TYR A 37 49.02 -20.74 32.03
C TYR A 37 48.24 -21.93 31.47
N GLY A 38 47.24 -21.71 30.60
CA GLY A 38 46.54 -22.76 29.85
C GLY A 38 45.33 -23.39 30.55
N SER A 39 45.41 -23.76 31.82
CA SER A 39 44.31 -24.38 32.59
C SER A 39 44.21 -23.82 34.00
N LEU A 40 43.09 -24.08 34.68
CA LEU A 40 42.93 -23.71 36.09
C LEU A 40 44.02 -24.34 36.96
N GLU A 41 44.33 -25.62 36.74
CA GLU A 41 45.36 -26.35 37.47
C GLU A 41 46.72 -25.66 37.32
N ASN A 42 47.11 -25.33 36.09
CA ASN A 42 48.39 -24.69 35.80
C ASN A 42 48.50 -23.27 36.39
N VAL A 43 47.39 -22.54 36.51
CA VAL A 43 47.34 -21.25 37.22
C VAL A 43 47.72 -21.42 38.70
N TYR A 44 47.25 -22.49 39.34
CA TYR A 44 47.57 -22.78 40.74
C TYR A 44 48.93 -23.44 40.94
N GLU A 45 49.43 -24.23 39.98
CA GLU A 45 50.80 -24.76 40.00
C GLU A 45 51.85 -23.65 39.87
N ASN A 46 51.53 -22.57 39.16
CA ASN A 46 52.40 -21.41 38.97
C ASN A 46 52.00 -20.20 39.82
N ILE A 47 51.26 -20.41 40.91
CA ILE A 47 50.70 -19.33 41.75
C ILE A 47 51.76 -18.35 42.27
N ASP A 48 53.01 -18.82 42.45
CA ASP A 48 54.12 -17.99 42.92
C ASP A 48 54.64 -16.97 41.92
N GLN A 49 54.34 -17.16 40.62
CA GLN A 49 54.68 -16.21 39.56
C GLN A 49 53.63 -15.09 39.44
N ILE A 50 52.45 -15.27 40.03
CA ILE A 50 51.36 -14.29 40.04
C ILE A 50 51.61 -13.27 41.16
N LYS A 51 51.55 -11.96 40.85
CA LYS A 51 51.92 -10.89 41.78
C LYS A 51 50.71 -10.09 42.28
N GLY A 52 50.83 -9.57 43.51
CA GLY A 52 49.90 -8.61 44.10
C GLY A 52 48.54 -9.21 44.48
N LYS A 53 47.51 -8.34 44.57
CA LYS A 53 46.15 -8.69 45.04
C LYS A 53 45.47 -9.82 44.25
N GLN A 54 45.91 -10.10 43.03
CA GLN A 54 45.37 -11.19 42.22
C GLN A 54 45.82 -12.56 42.76
N LYS A 55 47.05 -12.68 43.30
CA LYS A 55 47.52 -13.90 43.97
C LYS A 55 46.73 -14.18 45.23
N GLU A 56 46.51 -13.15 46.05
CA GLU A 56 45.75 -13.25 47.31
C GLU A 56 44.32 -13.73 47.09
N LYS A 57 43.63 -13.17 46.08
CA LYS A 57 42.27 -13.60 45.70
C LYS A 57 42.21 -15.06 45.25
N LEU A 58 43.14 -15.47 44.38
CA LEU A 58 43.20 -16.86 43.90
C LEU A 58 43.46 -17.84 45.04
N LEU A 59 44.34 -17.48 46.00
CA LEU A 59 44.63 -18.32 47.17
C LEU A 59 43.44 -18.43 48.12
N ASN A 60 42.74 -17.32 48.38
CA ASN A 60 41.60 -17.29 49.30
C ASN A 60 40.38 -18.06 48.77
N ASP A 61 40.16 -18.05 47.46
CA ASP A 61 39.00 -18.71 46.81
C ASP A 61 39.41 -19.94 45.98
N LYS A 62 40.51 -20.61 46.33
CA LYS A 62 41.00 -21.78 45.58
C LYS A 62 39.95 -22.89 45.49
N GLU A 63 39.32 -23.23 46.61
CA GLU A 63 38.29 -24.28 46.65
C GLU A 63 37.08 -23.90 45.80
N ASN A 64 36.65 -22.64 45.86
CA ASN A 64 35.57 -22.10 45.04
C ASN A 64 35.89 -22.19 43.54
N ALA A 65 37.14 -21.96 43.15
CA ALA A 65 37.55 -22.03 41.74
C ALA A 65 37.43 -23.45 41.16
N PHE A 66 37.91 -24.45 41.91
CA PHE A 66 37.83 -25.86 41.49
C PHE A 66 36.40 -26.40 41.52
N MET A 67 35.64 -26.08 42.57
CA MET A 67 34.20 -26.41 42.64
C MET A 67 33.44 -25.76 41.47
N SER A 68 33.72 -24.50 41.15
CA SER A 68 33.08 -23.79 40.05
C SER A 68 33.40 -24.41 38.69
N LYS A 69 34.63 -24.92 38.50
CA LYS A 69 35.01 -25.66 37.30
C LYS A 69 34.24 -26.99 37.19
N GLU A 70 34.07 -27.70 38.30
CA GLU A 70 33.28 -28.93 38.35
C GLU A 70 31.81 -28.67 37.99
N LEU A 71 31.19 -27.66 38.60
CA LEU A 71 29.81 -27.26 38.31
C LEU A 71 29.62 -26.80 36.86
N ALA A 72 30.63 -26.14 36.28
CA ALA A 72 30.59 -25.73 34.88
C ALA A 72 30.81 -26.90 33.89
N THR A 73 31.23 -28.08 34.37
CA THR A 73 31.52 -29.23 33.52
C THR A 73 30.26 -30.04 33.26
N ILE A 74 29.86 -30.10 31.97
CA ILE A 74 28.70 -30.89 31.56
C ILE A 74 28.97 -32.38 31.77
N TYR A 75 28.09 -33.05 32.51
CA TYR A 75 28.15 -34.49 32.70
C TYR A 75 27.64 -35.23 31.44
N THR A 76 28.55 -35.75 30.63
CA THR A 76 28.23 -36.42 29.35
C THR A 76 28.08 -37.93 29.45
N SER A 77 28.20 -38.51 30.64
CA SER A 77 28.14 -39.96 30.89
C SER A 77 26.81 -40.37 31.52
N MET A 78 25.72 -39.68 31.17
CA MET A 78 24.39 -39.99 31.67
C MET A 78 23.78 -41.15 30.89
N ASP A 79 23.32 -42.18 31.59
CA ASP A 79 22.60 -43.29 30.97
C ASP A 79 21.15 -42.87 30.68
N PHE A 80 20.76 -42.89 29.42
CA PHE A 80 19.40 -42.58 28.98
C PHE A 80 18.62 -43.86 28.66
N PRO A 81 17.30 -43.89 28.92
CA PRO A 81 16.44 -45.02 28.57
C PRO A 81 16.10 -45.09 27.07
N PHE A 82 16.69 -44.22 26.24
CA PHE A 82 16.49 -44.13 24.80
C PHE A 82 17.80 -43.79 24.09
N THR A 83 17.84 -44.07 22.79
CA THR A 83 18.97 -43.75 21.92
C THR A 83 18.72 -42.46 21.16
N ILE A 84 19.77 -41.86 20.60
CA ILE A 84 19.64 -40.68 19.73
C ILE A 84 18.74 -40.96 18.51
N GLN A 85 18.71 -42.22 18.04
CA GLN A 85 17.88 -42.62 16.90
C GLN A 85 16.39 -42.51 17.21
N ASP A 86 15.99 -42.72 18.47
CA ASP A 86 14.60 -42.59 18.92
C ASP A 86 14.14 -41.13 18.98
N CYS A 87 15.07 -40.17 18.97
CA CYS A 87 14.78 -38.74 18.92
C CYS A 87 14.60 -38.20 17.48
N LYS A 88 14.59 -39.09 16.48
CA LYS A 88 14.38 -38.68 15.09
C LYS A 88 12.96 -38.15 14.92
N PHE A 89 12.85 -36.97 14.31
CA PHE A 89 11.56 -36.38 13.99
C PHE A 89 11.03 -37.00 12.69
N ASP A 90 9.95 -37.78 12.77
CA ASP A 90 9.33 -38.47 11.63
C ASP A 90 8.08 -37.73 11.08
N GLY A 91 7.86 -36.47 11.49
CA GLY A 91 6.75 -35.64 11.04
C GLY A 91 5.67 -35.41 12.10
N TYR A 92 4.57 -34.76 11.70
CA TYR A 92 3.45 -34.44 12.59
C TYR A 92 2.37 -35.51 12.49
N ASP A 93 1.78 -35.88 13.63
CA ASP A 93 0.57 -36.71 13.69
C ASP A 93 -0.62 -35.96 13.08
N GLU A 94 -1.52 -36.66 12.38
CA GLU A 94 -2.73 -36.08 11.77
C GLU A 94 -3.61 -35.32 12.78
N LYS A 95 -3.58 -35.72 14.06
CA LYS A 95 -4.36 -35.09 15.15
C LYS A 95 -3.85 -33.71 15.58
N VAL A 96 -2.67 -33.31 15.15
CA VAL A 96 -2.11 -31.97 15.47
C VAL A 96 -2.98 -30.86 14.86
N ASN A 97 -3.60 -31.12 13.70
CA ASN A 97 -4.45 -30.14 13.05
C ASN A 97 -5.74 -29.87 13.85
N ASP A 98 -6.31 -30.87 14.51
CA ASP A 98 -7.47 -30.69 15.40
C ASP A 98 -7.11 -29.77 16.58
N PHE A 99 -5.90 -29.92 17.12
CA PHE A 99 -5.37 -29.04 18.15
C PHE A 99 -5.20 -27.60 17.61
N TYR A 100 -4.62 -27.42 16.43
CA TYR A 100 -4.46 -26.09 15.84
C TYR A 100 -5.77 -25.42 15.47
N GLN A 101 -6.75 -26.17 14.95
CA GLN A 101 -8.09 -25.66 14.67
C GLN A 101 -8.78 -25.23 15.95
N LYS A 102 -8.74 -26.06 17.01
CA LYS A 102 -9.34 -25.76 18.31
C LYS A 102 -8.84 -24.44 18.91
N TYR A 103 -7.56 -24.11 18.71
CA TYR A 103 -6.93 -22.90 19.26
C TYR A 103 -6.67 -21.81 18.21
N GLU A 104 -7.33 -21.89 17.05
CA GLU A 104 -7.26 -20.88 15.98
C GLU A 104 -5.83 -20.57 15.49
N MET A 105 -4.91 -21.54 15.58
CA MET A 105 -3.51 -21.41 15.15
C MET A 105 -3.36 -21.59 13.63
N ARG A 106 -4.12 -20.81 12.85
CA ARG A 106 -4.33 -20.99 11.41
C ARG A 106 -3.05 -21.00 10.57
N SER A 107 -2.03 -20.24 10.97
CA SER A 107 -0.73 -20.19 10.29
C SER A 107 0.11 -21.46 10.44
N LEU A 108 -0.20 -22.32 11.42
CA LEU A 108 0.51 -23.58 11.63
C LEU A 108 -0.16 -24.74 10.89
N ILE A 109 -1.47 -24.65 10.67
CA ILE A 109 -2.23 -25.63 9.86
C ILE A 109 -1.64 -25.74 8.46
N SER A 110 -1.30 -24.63 7.80
CA SER A 110 -0.69 -24.65 6.47
C SER A 110 0.73 -25.28 6.43
N LYS A 111 1.43 -25.35 7.57
CA LYS A 111 2.76 -25.98 7.68
C LYS A 111 2.69 -27.47 7.97
N THR A 112 1.63 -27.93 8.64
CA THR A 112 1.41 -29.34 8.98
C THR A 112 0.55 -30.08 7.96
N THR A 113 -0.22 -29.34 7.16
CA THR A 113 -1.09 -29.86 6.09
C THR A 113 -0.35 -29.84 4.75
N MET A 114 0.80 -30.51 4.65
CA MET A 114 1.28 -30.95 3.33
C MET A 114 0.56 -32.25 2.97
N THR A 115 -0.77 -32.22 2.90
CA THR A 115 -1.51 -33.25 2.18
C THR A 115 -1.16 -33.09 0.71
N SER A 116 -0.32 -34.00 0.22
CA SER A 116 0.03 -34.17 -1.18
C SER A 116 -1.19 -34.62 -1.99
N LYS A 117 -2.17 -33.74 -2.21
CA LYS A 117 -3.01 -33.88 -3.41
C LYS A 117 -2.05 -33.75 -4.59
N SER A 118 -1.82 -34.84 -5.32
CA SER A 118 -0.90 -34.84 -6.45
C SER A 118 -1.56 -34.06 -7.60
N TYR A 119 -1.04 -32.86 -7.85
CA TYR A 119 -1.43 -32.04 -8.97
C TYR A 119 -0.73 -32.59 -10.22
N GLN A 120 -1.45 -33.29 -11.10
CA GLN A 120 -0.85 -33.75 -12.35
C GLN A 120 -0.87 -32.59 -13.36
N ILE A 121 0.30 -32.00 -13.56
CA ILE A 121 0.54 -31.02 -14.63
C ILE A 121 0.86 -31.82 -15.90
N LYS A 122 0.03 -31.68 -16.92
CA LYS A 122 0.27 -32.28 -18.23
C LYS A 122 0.80 -31.23 -19.18
N THR A 123 2.09 -31.35 -19.53
CA THR A 123 2.71 -30.44 -20.51
C THR A 123 2.27 -30.80 -21.92
N ILE A 124 1.88 -29.80 -22.70
CA ILE A 124 1.47 -29.92 -24.10
C ILE A 124 2.33 -28.98 -24.95
N CYS A 125 2.46 -29.29 -26.24
CA CYS A 125 3.20 -28.45 -27.20
C CYS A 125 2.28 -27.72 -28.19
N SER A 126 0.96 -27.93 -28.12
CA SER A 126 -0.03 -27.21 -28.93
C SER A 126 -1.41 -27.27 -28.27
N PHE A 127 -2.18 -26.21 -28.43
CA PHE A 127 -3.59 -26.04 -28.07
C PHE A 127 -4.54 -26.78 -29.03
N LYS A 128 -4.04 -27.43 -30.09
CA LYS A 128 -4.87 -28.17 -31.04
C LYS A 128 -5.69 -29.27 -30.35
N GLY A 129 -7.01 -29.21 -30.50
CA GLY A 129 -7.94 -30.22 -30.00
C GLY A 129 -8.46 -29.98 -28.58
N TYR A 130 -8.15 -28.82 -27.99
CA TYR A 130 -8.72 -28.38 -26.71
C TYR A 130 -9.87 -27.39 -26.93
N ASP A 131 -10.84 -27.41 -26.02
CA ASP A 131 -11.96 -26.47 -25.99
C ASP A 131 -11.50 -25.12 -25.41
N SER A 132 -11.94 -24.03 -26.03
CA SER A 132 -11.68 -22.65 -25.62
C SER A 132 -12.89 -21.97 -24.98
N LYS A 133 -14.06 -22.61 -25.01
CA LYS A 133 -15.29 -22.01 -24.50
C LYS A 133 -15.26 -21.87 -22.98
N ASP A 134 -15.49 -20.65 -22.49
CA ASP A 134 -15.48 -20.28 -21.07
C ASP A 134 -14.18 -20.72 -20.33
N LEU A 135 -13.08 -20.81 -21.10
CA LEU A 135 -11.80 -21.31 -20.62
C LEU A 135 -11.13 -20.30 -19.69
N LEU A 136 -10.73 -20.75 -18.50
CA LEU A 136 -9.83 -20.02 -17.62
C LEU A 136 -8.37 -20.22 -18.08
N LEU A 137 -7.76 -19.14 -18.59
CA LEU A 137 -6.37 -19.11 -19.01
C LEU A 137 -5.54 -18.34 -17.98
N MET A 138 -4.62 -19.03 -17.32
CA MET A 138 -3.73 -18.48 -16.29
C MET A 138 -2.30 -18.30 -16.84
N PRO A 139 -1.66 -17.14 -16.63
CA PRO A 139 -0.23 -17.00 -16.93
C PRO A 139 0.62 -17.73 -15.88
N VAL A 140 1.65 -18.43 -16.33
CA VAL A 140 2.77 -18.85 -15.48
C VAL A 140 3.86 -17.80 -15.63
N ASN A 141 3.94 -16.85 -14.70
CA ASN A 141 4.84 -15.70 -14.76
C ASN A 141 5.72 -15.55 -13.51
N SER A 142 6.89 -14.92 -13.67
CA SER A 142 7.72 -14.49 -12.54
C SER A 142 7.00 -13.42 -11.72
N LYS A 143 7.41 -13.25 -10.46
CA LYS A 143 6.81 -12.29 -9.52
C LYS A 143 7.71 -11.07 -9.28
N GLU A 144 8.36 -10.62 -10.36
CA GLU A 144 9.05 -9.33 -10.42
C GLU A 144 8.05 -8.17 -10.46
N ALA A 145 8.55 -6.92 -10.55
CA ALA A 145 7.69 -5.74 -10.74
C ALA A 145 6.75 -5.95 -11.93
N TYR A 146 5.51 -5.48 -11.80
CA TYR A 146 4.37 -5.77 -12.69
C TYR A 146 4.70 -5.71 -14.20
N LEU A 147 5.34 -4.63 -14.66
CA LEU A 147 5.70 -4.43 -16.07
C LEU A 147 6.96 -5.19 -16.52
N ASN A 148 7.69 -5.83 -15.61
CA ASN A 148 8.94 -6.55 -15.86
C ASN A 148 8.81 -8.06 -15.75
N GLN A 149 7.64 -8.57 -15.36
CA GLN A 149 7.43 -10.01 -15.18
C GLN A 149 7.77 -10.82 -16.45
N LYS A 150 8.45 -11.94 -16.24
CA LYS A 150 8.77 -12.91 -17.28
C LYS A 150 7.63 -13.93 -17.41
N LEU A 151 7.15 -14.15 -18.63
CA LEU A 151 6.18 -15.21 -18.95
C LEU A 151 6.93 -16.51 -19.26
N TYR A 152 6.53 -17.61 -18.62
CA TYR A 152 7.04 -18.96 -18.85
C TYR A 152 6.09 -19.82 -19.68
N GLY A 153 4.79 -19.56 -19.60
CA GLY A 153 3.77 -20.29 -20.33
C GLY A 153 2.38 -20.02 -19.78
N PHE A 154 1.44 -20.89 -20.12
CA PHE A 154 0.03 -20.76 -19.79
C PHE A 154 -0.51 -22.05 -19.19
N MET A 155 -1.38 -21.93 -18.21
CA MET A 155 -2.13 -23.04 -17.63
C MET A 155 -3.61 -22.88 -17.88
N PHE A 156 -4.28 -23.98 -18.15
CA PHE A 156 -5.73 -24.03 -18.27
C PHE A 156 -6.25 -25.42 -17.90
N PHE A 157 -7.49 -25.47 -17.44
CA PHE A 157 -8.14 -26.72 -17.04
C PHE A 157 -9.03 -27.22 -18.17
N ASN A 158 -8.84 -28.46 -18.61
CA ASN A 158 -9.65 -29.09 -19.65
C ASN A 158 -9.72 -30.61 -19.41
N ASN A 159 -10.90 -31.21 -19.55
CA ASN A 159 -11.12 -32.65 -19.37
C ASN A 159 -10.52 -33.22 -18.06
N GLU A 160 -10.79 -32.56 -16.93
CA GLU A 160 -10.32 -32.95 -15.59
C GLU A 160 -8.80 -32.87 -15.37
N GLU A 161 -8.04 -32.34 -16.33
CA GLU A 161 -6.58 -32.17 -16.25
C GLU A 161 -6.21 -30.68 -16.30
N VAL A 162 -5.14 -30.30 -15.59
CA VAL A 162 -4.48 -29.01 -15.81
C VAL A 162 -3.38 -29.18 -16.85
N LEU A 163 -3.52 -28.43 -17.93
CA LEU A 163 -2.61 -28.44 -19.06
C LEU A 163 -1.66 -27.26 -18.95
N TYR A 164 -0.39 -27.50 -19.28
CA TYR A 164 0.65 -26.46 -19.32
C TYR A 164 1.22 -26.34 -20.73
N LEU A 165 1.06 -25.16 -21.34
CA LEU A 165 1.63 -24.80 -22.63
C LEU A 165 2.78 -23.81 -22.40
N LYS A 166 4.02 -24.22 -22.72
CA LYS A 166 5.19 -23.34 -22.59
C LYS A 166 5.08 -22.15 -23.54
N VAL A 167 5.68 -21.01 -23.16
CA VAL A 167 5.63 -19.80 -23.98
C VAL A 167 6.30 -20.01 -25.34
N GLU A 168 7.38 -20.79 -25.40
CA GLU A 168 8.07 -21.11 -26.65
C GLU A 168 7.18 -21.92 -27.61
N ASP A 169 6.44 -22.89 -27.08
CA ASP A 169 5.48 -23.69 -27.85
C ASP A 169 4.28 -22.84 -28.28
N ALA A 170 3.76 -21.99 -27.39
CA ALA A 170 2.66 -21.07 -27.68
C ALA A 170 3.01 -20.07 -28.80
N LEU A 171 4.26 -19.64 -28.87
CA LEU A 171 4.76 -18.74 -29.91
C LEU A 171 4.78 -19.39 -31.29
N GLU A 172 4.89 -20.70 -31.41
CA GLU A 172 4.81 -21.41 -32.69
C GLU A 172 3.40 -21.95 -32.99
N ASP A 173 2.52 -21.99 -32.00
CA ASP A 173 1.20 -22.58 -32.13
C ASP A 173 0.14 -21.63 -32.73
N SER A 174 -0.16 -21.87 -34.01
CA SER A 174 -1.24 -21.17 -34.73
C SER A 174 -2.63 -21.34 -34.10
N TYR A 175 -2.93 -22.47 -33.46
CA TYR A 175 -4.23 -22.71 -32.82
C TYR A 175 -4.40 -21.85 -31.58
N PHE A 176 -3.36 -21.79 -30.73
CA PHE A 176 -3.35 -20.93 -29.55
C PHE A 176 -3.47 -19.45 -29.93
N LYS A 177 -2.69 -18.99 -30.91
CA LYS A 177 -2.79 -17.59 -31.41
C LYS A 177 -4.17 -17.28 -32.00
N ASN A 178 -4.80 -18.23 -32.67
CA ASN A 178 -6.16 -18.06 -33.21
C ASN A 178 -7.18 -17.97 -32.08
N MET A 179 -7.08 -18.87 -31.09
CA MET A 179 -7.92 -18.85 -29.89
C MET A 179 -7.86 -17.49 -29.17
N LEU A 180 -6.68 -16.96 -28.88
CA LEU A 180 -6.54 -15.64 -28.23
C LEU A 180 -7.18 -14.49 -29.02
N LYS A 181 -7.17 -14.57 -30.36
CA LYS A 181 -7.68 -13.50 -31.23
C LYS A 181 -9.20 -13.53 -31.39
N HIS A 182 -9.81 -14.72 -31.38
CA HIS A 182 -11.18 -14.91 -31.82
C HIS A 182 -12.12 -15.44 -30.75
N GLU A 183 -11.61 -16.07 -29.69
CA GLU A 183 -12.45 -16.52 -28.58
C GLU A 183 -12.89 -15.33 -27.73
N THR A 184 -14.20 -15.15 -27.59
CA THR A 184 -14.79 -14.04 -26.82
C THR A 184 -15.12 -14.42 -25.38
N SER A 185 -15.09 -15.72 -25.06
CA SER A 185 -15.48 -16.24 -23.75
C SER A 185 -14.31 -16.49 -22.79
N LEU A 186 -13.08 -16.12 -23.15
CA LEU A 186 -11.89 -16.33 -22.32
C LEU A 186 -11.98 -15.61 -20.98
N ARG A 187 -11.55 -16.31 -19.92
CA ARG A 187 -11.46 -15.81 -18.55
C ARG A 187 -10.01 -15.87 -18.09
N THR A 188 -9.64 -15.03 -17.13
CA THR A 188 -8.32 -15.04 -16.50
C THR A 188 -8.44 -14.56 -15.06
N TRP A 189 -7.39 -14.77 -14.26
CA TRP A 189 -7.32 -14.16 -12.93
C TRP A 189 -7.24 -12.64 -13.04
N ASP A 190 -6.17 -12.09 -13.59
CA ASP A 190 -5.99 -10.64 -13.77
C ASP A 190 -5.87 -10.33 -15.27
N ALA A 191 -6.91 -9.72 -15.83
CA ALA A 191 -7.01 -9.48 -17.26
C ALA A 191 -6.00 -8.44 -17.73
N LYS A 192 -5.75 -7.40 -16.93
CA LYS A 192 -4.79 -6.38 -17.28
C LYS A 192 -3.36 -6.91 -17.27
N GLU A 193 -3.00 -7.70 -16.24
CA GLU A 193 -1.68 -8.36 -16.14
C GLU A 193 -1.46 -9.27 -17.34
N MET A 194 -2.47 -10.10 -17.64
CA MET A 194 -2.45 -11.00 -18.77
C MET A 194 -2.28 -10.26 -20.10
N MET A 195 -2.97 -9.12 -20.28
CA MET A 195 -2.83 -8.31 -21.51
C MET A 195 -1.42 -7.73 -21.67
N HIS A 196 -0.79 -7.22 -20.59
CA HIS A 196 0.59 -6.75 -20.65
C HIS A 196 1.58 -7.89 -20.96
N LEU A 197 1.41 -9.05 -20.33
CA LEU A 197 2.23 -10.24 -20.61
C LEU A 197 2.08 -10.66 -22.07
N LEU A 198 0.85 -10.78 -22.58
CA LEU A 198 0.59 -11.17 -23.95
C LEU A 198 1.23 -10.19 -24.95
N GLN A 199 1.06 -8.88 -24.75
CA GLN A 199 1.63 -7.87 -25.65
C GLN A 199 3.17 -7.91 -25.68
N ARG A 200 3.84 -8.05 -24.52
CA ARG A 200 5.31 -8.11 -24.47
C ARG A 200 5.89 -9.31 -25.24
N TYR A 201 5.12 -10.38 -25.34
CA TYR A 201 5.51 -11.62 -26.05
C TYR A 201 4.90 -11.70 -27.47
N GLY A 202 4.31 -10.63 -27.99
CA GLY A 202 3.80 -10.59 -29.36
C GLY A 202 2.48 -11.33 -29.59
N PHE A 203 1.76 -11.67 -28.52
CA PHE A 203 0.39 -12.15 -28.59
C PHE A 203 -0.61 -10.98 -28.61
N TYR A 204 -1.80 -11.26 -29.11
CA TYR A 204 -2.90 -10.29 -29.13
C TYR A 204 -4.18 -10.95 -28.65
N VAL A 205 -4.82 -10.31 -27.67
CA VAL A 205 -6.17 -10.62 -27.20
C VAL A 205 -7.00 -9.34 -27.27
N PRO A 206 -8.18 -9.34 -27.91
CA PRO A 206 -9.04 -8.15 -27.94
C PRO A 206 -9.54 -7.78 -26.54
N SER A 207 -10.05 -8.76 -25.82
CA SER A 207 -10.66 -8.62 -24.50
C SER A 207 -10.77 -9.98 -23.80
N PHE A 208 -10.88 -9.97 -22.48
CA PHE A 208 -11.34 -11.11 -21.70
C PHE A 208 -12.83 -10.93 -21.38
N LYS A 209 -13.59 -12.03 -21.39
CA LYS A 209 -15.00 -12.07 -20.95
C LYS A 209 -15.11 -11.60 -19.51
N GLU A 210 -14.22 -12.13 -18.67
CA GLU A 210 -14.21 -11.93 -17.22
C GLU A 210 -12.77 -11.91 -16.66
N ASP A 211 -12.54 -10.95 -15.78
CA ASP A 211 -11.44 -10.84 -14.81
C ASP A 211 -11.92 -11.35 -13.44
N LEU A 212 -11.35 -12.48 -12.97
CA LEU A 212 -11.76 -13.13 -11.73
C LEU A 212 -11.15 -12.48 -10.48
N HIS A 213 -10.04 -11.76 -10.62
CA HIS A 213 -9.39 -11.01 -9.55
C HIS A 213 -10.27 -9.84 -9.10
N LEU A 214 -10.78 -9.07 -10.06
CA LEU A 214 -11.71 -7.97 -9.82
C LEU A 214 -13.03 -8.48 -9.24
N ALA A 215 -13.58 -9.56 -9.82
CA ALA A 215 -14.82 -10.18 -9.34
C ALA A 215 -14.69 -10.63 -7.88
N ALA A 216 -13.61 -11.34 -7.54
CA ALA A 216 -13.32 -11.77 -6.18
C ALA A 216 -13.11 -10.58 -5.23
N PHE A 217 -12.39 -9.54 -5.66
CA PHE A 217 -12.13 -8.37 -4.82
C PHE A 217 -13.40 -7.60 -4.47
N LEU A 218 -14.38 -7.52 -5.39
CA LEU A 218 -15.68 -6.91 -5.10
C LEU A 218 -16.45 -7.66 -4.01
N LEU A 219 -16.38 -8.99 -3.98
CA LEU A 219 -16.99 -9.82 -2.93
C LEU A 219 -16.22 -9.73 -1.60
N HIS A 220 -14.89 -9.66 -1.67
CA HIS A 220 -14.00 -9.77 -0.52
C HIS A 220 -13.06 -8.57 -0.38
N SER A 221 -13.62 -7.36 -0.38
CA SER A 221 -12.85 -6.11 -0.37
C SER A 221 -11.97 -5.88 0.87
N GLN A 222 -12.11 -6.73 1.90
CA GLN A 222 -11.26 -6.69 3.12
C GLN A 222 -9.92 -7.40 2.94
N ALA A 223 -9.74 -8.18 1.86
CA ALA A 223 -8.47 -8.80 1.56
C ALA A 223 -7.39 -7.73 1.41
N THR A 224 -6.26 -7.92 2.11
CA THR A 224 -5.15 -6.96 2.13
C THR A 224 -4.05 -7.29 1.13
N ASP A 225 -4.11 -8.49 0.55
CA ASP A 225 -3.14 -9.04 -0.38
C ASP A 225 -3.77 -10.18 -1.21
N THR A 226 -3.04 -10.66 -2.20
CA THR A 226 -3.49 -11.75 -3.09
C THR A 226 -3.75 -13.06 -2.33
N ASP A 227 -2.93 -13.40 -1.33
CA ASP A 227 -3.08 -14.64 -0.56
C ASP A 227 -4.39 -14.65 0.26
N SER A 228 -4.70 -13.55 0.95
CA SER A 228 -5.96 -13.40 1.69
C SER A 228 -7.18 -13.42 0.77
N LEU A 229 -7.07 -12.87 -0.45
CA LEU A 229 -8.15 -12.92 -1.43
C LEU A 229 -8.39 -14.35 -1.95
N ILE A 230 -7.33 -15.06 -2.35
CA ILE A 230 -7.40 -16.46 -2.79
C ILE A 230 -7.99 -17.34 -1.67
N SER A 231 -7.54 -17.15 -0.43
CA SER A 231 -8.04 -17.88 0.72
C SER A 231 -9.52 -17.60 0.99
N SER A 232 -10.00 -16.37 0.75
CA SER A 232 -11.41 -15.99 0.91
C SER A 232 -12.33 -16.72 -0.08
N LEU A 233 -11.80 -17.10 -1.25
CA LEU A 233 -12.49 -17.96 -2.24
C LEU A 233 -12.47 -19.46 -1.88
N GLY A 234 -11.89 -19.82 -0.73
CA GLY A 234 -11.71 -21.21 -0.32
C GLY A 234 -10.76 -21.99 -1.23
N ILE A 235 -9.76 -21.31 -1.81
CA ILE A 235 -8.69 -21.91 -2.61
C ILE A 235 -7.47 -22.12 -1.72
N GLU A 236 -6.93 -23.33 -1.71
CA GLU A 236 -5.74 -23.69 -0.93
C GLU A 236 -4.56 -23.90 -1.87
N LEU A 237 -3.49 -23.12 -1.67
CA LEU A 237 -2.27 -23.23 -2.46
C LEU A 237 -1.22 -24.10 -1.73
N PRO A 238 -0.42 -24.91 -2.46
CA PRO A 238 0.71 -25.66 -1.89
C PRO A 238 1.74 -24.77 -1.20
N GLU A 239 1.88 -23.53 -1.68
CA GLU A 239 2.71 -22.49 -1.12
C GLU A 239 2.02 -21.14 -1.35
N THR A 240 2.12 -20.22 -0.38
CA THR A 240 1.58 -18.86 -0.50
C THR A 240 2.38 -18.01 -1.50
N ILE A 241 1.73 -17.04 -2.14
CA ILE A 241 2.39 -16.08 -3.02
C ILE A 241 3.44 -15.27 -2.24
N HIS A 242 3.14 -14.91 -0.99
CA HIS A 242 4.09 -14.24 -0.11
C HIS A 242 5.35 -15.05 0.18
N ASP A 243 5.25 -16.37 0.38
CA ASP A 243 6.41 -17.22 0.63
C ASP A 243 7.26 -17.44 -0.64
N LEU A 244 6.61 -17.47 -1.81
CA LEU A 244 7.30 -17.40 -3.10
C LEU A 244 8.11 -16.10 -3.22
N LEU A 245 7.54 -14.97 -2.79
CA LEU A 245 8.15 -13.63 -2.84
C LEU A 245 9.24 -13.39 -1.79
N LYS A 246 9.07 -13.85 -0.55
CA LYS A 246 10.06 -13.63 0.53
C LYS A 246 11.42 -14.23 0.23
N LYS A 247 11.42 -15.39 -0.41
CA LYS A 247 12.66 -16.05 -0.82
C LYS A 247 13.24 -15.42 -2.10
N ALA A 248 12.51 -14.57 -2.85
CA ALA A 248 12.94 -13.96 -4.12
C ALA A 248 14.18 -13.05 -4.01
N LYS A 249 14.64 -12.72 -2.79
CA LYS A 249 15.95 -12.11 -2.57
C LYS A 249 17.12 -13.08 -2.83
N THR A 250 16.87 -14.38 -2.98
CA THR A 250 17.80 -15.37 -3.51
C THR A 250 17.29 -15.88 -4.87
N VAL A 251 18.23 -16.13 -5.80
CA VAL A 251 17.98 -16.47 -7.22
C VAL A 251 17.05 -17.69 -7.40
N GLU A 252 16.90 -18.55 -6.40
CA GLU A 252 16.13 -19.81 -6.46
C GLU A 252 14.62 -19.68 -6.23
N ALA A 253 14.13 -18.57 -5.69
CA ALA A 253 12.79 -18.58 -5.09
C ALA A 253 11.62 -18.33 -6.04
N CYS A 254 11.86 -17.69 -7.18
CA CYS A 254 10.87 -17.54 -8.26
C CYS A 254 11.16 -18.49 -9.43
N HIS A 255 11.87 -19.60 -9.16
CA HIS A 255 12.12 -20.61 -10.17
C HIS A 255 10.79 -21.26 -10.60
N ILE A 256 10.70 -21.58 -11.89
CA ILE A 256 9.51 -22.15 -12.51
C ILE A 256 9.01 -23.40 -11.79
N ASP A 257 9.90 -24.24 -11.26
CA ASP A 257 9.55 -25.48 -10.55
C ASP A 257 8.72 -25.26 -9.28
N ARG A 258 8.82 -24.07 -8.66
CA ARG A 258 7.99 -23.68 -7.51
C ARG A 258 6.68 -23.03 -7.95
N LEU A 259 6.71 -22.28 -9.05
CA LEU A 259 5.54 -21.60 -9.60
C LEU A 259 4.53 -22.58 -10.20
N LEU A 260 5.02 -23.65 -10.85
CA LEU A 260 4.17 -24.62 -11.54
C LEU A 260 3.16 -25.31 -10.61
N PRO A 261 3.53 -25.90 -9.46
CA PRO A 261 2.57 -26.51 -8.55
C PRO A 261 1.54 -25.51 -8.00
N VAL A 262 1.97 -24.30 -7.65
CA VAL A 262 1.10 -23.25 -7.11
C VAL A 262 0.09 -22.80 -8.17
N THR A 263 0.56 -22.50 -9.38
CA THR A 263 -0.31 -22.06 -10.49
C THR A 263 -1.24 -23.19 -10.93
N CYS A 264 -0.80 -24.45 -10.88
CA CYS A 264 -1.63 -25.61 -11.19
C CYS A 264 -2.78 -25.76 -10.21
N ALA A 265 -2.48 -25.74 -8.90
CA ALA A 265 -3.49 -25.85 -7.86
C ALA A 265 -4.51 -24.70 -7.94
N TRP A 266 -4.02 -23.49 -8.24
CA TRP A 266 -4.85 -22.32 -8.41
C TRP A 266 -5.77 -22.43 -9.64
N THR A 267 -5.19 -22.76 -10.80
CA THR A 267 -5.93 -22.90 -12.07
C THR A 267 -7.07 -23.90 -11.93
N TRP A 268 -6.80 -25.08 -11.38
CA TRP A 268 -7.83 -26.10 -11.17
C TRP A 268 -8.95 -25.62 -10.24
N GLN A 269 -8.59 -25.17 -9.03
CA GLN A 269 -9.57 -24.80 -8.01
C GLN A 269 -10.40 -23.58 -8.38
N LEU A 270 -9.81 -22.65 -9.14
CA LEU A 270 -10.51 -21.48 -9.66
C LEU A 270 -11.42 -21.85 -10.84
N SER A 271 -10.98 -22.73 -11.74
CA SER A 271 -11.79 -23.20 -12.88
C SER A 271 -13.10 -23.86 -12.45
N ILE A 272 -13.11 -24.55 -11.30
CA ILE A 272 -14.33 -25.18 -10.76
C ILE A 272 -15.21 -24.21 -9.95
N ARG A 273 -14.69 -23.03 -9.57
CA ARG A 273 -15.40 -22.03 -8.74
C ARG A 273 -15.83 -20.78 -9.50
N GLN A 274 -15.28 -20.55 -10.69
CA GLN A 274 -15.45 -19.31 -11.46
C GLN A 274 -16.92 -18.89 -11.64
N ASP A 275 -17.83 -19.82 -11.91
CA ASP A 275 -19.25 -19.47 -12.10
C ASP A 275 -19.93 -19.08 -10.78
N ASN A 276 -19.58 -19.73 -9.66
CA ASN A 276 -20.10 -19.39 -8.34
C ASN A 276 -19.73 -17.96 -7.93
N ILE A 277 -18.54 -17.47 -8.31
CA ILE A 277 -18.12 -16.09 -8.05
C ILE A 277 -19.13 -15.09 -8.66
N PHE A 278 -19.57 -15.34 -9.90
CA PHE A 278 -20.55 -14.47 -10.56
C PHE A 278 -21.96 -14.62 -10.03
N ASP A 279 -22.34 -15.81 -9.57
CA ASP A 279 -23.64 -16.00 -8.91
C ASP A 279 -23.68 -15.30 -7.54
N GLU A 280 -22.57 -15.26 -6.81
CA GLU A 280 -22.42 -14.45 -5.60
C GLU A 280 -22.48 -12.95 -5.91
N LEU A 281 -21.81 -12.48 -6.96
CA LEU A 281 -21.90 -11.07 -7.38
C LEU A 281 -23.34 -10.66 -7.71
N LYS A 282 -24.10 -11.52 -8.39
CA LYS A 282 -25.53 -11.27 -8.67
C LYS A 282 -26.35 -11.19 -7.39
N LYS A 283 -26.14 -12.14 -6.47
CA LYS A 283 -26.84 -12.20 -5.19
C LYS A 283 -26.58 -10.93 -4.35
N ASP A 284 -25.38 -10.38 -4.46
CA ASP A 284 -24.95 -9.19 -3.71
C ASP A 284 -25.17 -7.86 -4.47
N ASN A 285 -25.86 -7.87 -5.62
CA ASN A 285 -26.08 -6.69 -6.48
C ASN A 285 -24.79 -6.00 -6.96
N LEU A 286 -23.70 -6.75 -7.06
CA LEU A 286 -22.38 -6.26 -7.50
C LEU A 286 -22.12 -6.54 -8.98
N LEU A 287 -22.97 -7.33 -9.66
CA LEU A 287 -22.74 -7.67 -11.06
C LEU A 287 -22.75 -6.44 -11.98
N ASP A 288 -23.67 -5.50 -11.80
CA ASP A 288 -23.73 -4.29 -12.62
C ASP A 288 -22.51 -3.38 -12.43
N LEU A 289 -22.01 -3.29 -11.18
CA LEU A 289 -20.77 -2.60 -10.87
C LEU A 289 -19.58 -3.24 -11.59
N TYR A 290 -19.52 -4.57 -11.59
CA TYR A 290 -18.48 -5.31 -12.29
C TYR A 290 -18.56 -5.09 -13.82
N GLU A 291 -19.72 -5.36 -14.41
CA GLU A 291 -19.92 -5.37 -15.87
C GLU A 291 -19.80 -3.99 -16.50
N ASN A 292 -20.37 -2.96 -15.85
CA ASN A 292 -20.51 -1.63 -16.44
C ASN A 292 -19.45 -0.63 -15.97
N ILE A 293 -18.69 -0.94 -14.91
CA ILE A 293 -17.69 -0.01 -14.35
C ILE A 293 -16.31 -0.66 -14.26
N GLU A 294 -16.14 -1.75 -13.52
CA GLU A 294 -14.79 -2.30 -13.29
C GLU A 294 -14.19 -2.99 -14.51
N LYS A 295 -14.96 -3.84 -15.19
CA LYS A 295 -14.49 -4.60 -16.34
C LYS A 295 -14.13 -3.71 -17.55
N PRO A 296 -14.94 -2.72 -17.96
CA PRO A 296 -14.59 -1.86 -19.10
C PRO A 296 -13.31 -1.05 -18.88
N LEU A 297 -13.02 -0.69 -17.62
CA LEU A 297 -11.80 0.03 -17.27
C LEU A 297 -10.52 -0.76 -17.49
N VAL A 298 -10.55 -2.09 -17.42
CA VAL A 298 -9.36 -2.93 -17.59
C VAL A 298 -8.62 -2.56 -18.87
N ARG A 299 -9.35 -2.41 -19.99
CA ARG A 299 -8.77 -2.04 -21.29
C ARG A 299 -8.24 -0.61 -21.30
N ILE A 300 -8.99 0.32 -20.70
CA ILE A 300 -8.61 1.74 -20.63
C ILE A 300 -7.31 1.88 -19.84
N LEU A 301 -7.21 1.25 -18.67
CA LEU A 301 -6.02 1.27 -17.84
C LEU A 301 -4.84 0.60 -18.54
N PHE A 302 -5.02 -0.55 -19.16
CA PHE A 302 -3.99 -1.19 -19.98
C PHE A 302 -3.42 -0.24 -21.06
N GLU A 303 -4.29 0.49 -21.77
CA GLU A 303 -3.88 1.45 -22.80
C GLU A 303 -3.16 2.67 -22.21
N MET A 304 -3.62 3.19 -21.07
CA MET A 304 -2.94 4.27 -20.33
C MET A 304 -1.54 3.85 -19.88
N GLU A 305 -1.41 2.66 -19.31
CA GLU A 305 -0.14 2.10 -18.81
C GLU A 305 0.85 1.87 -19.95
N ASN A 306 0.39 1.36 -21.09
CA ASN A 306 1.22 1.21 -22.27
C ASN A 306 1.64 2.55 -22.89
N GLN A 307 0.76 3.55 -22.84
CA GLN A 307 1.06 4.86 -23.41
C GLN A 307 2.14 5.58 -22.61
N GLY A 308 2.03 5.55 -21.27
CA GLY A 308 2.92 6.25 -20.35
C GLY A 308 2.85 7.78 -20.48
N ILE A 309 3.46 8.49 -19.53
CA ILE A 309 3.61 9.94 -19.60
C ILE A 309 5.07 10.32 -19.87
N HIS A 310 5.29 11.21 -20.81
CA HIS A 310 6.63 11.68 -21.15
C HIS A 310 7.18 12.62 -20.07
N ILE A 311 8.48 12.51 -19.82
CA ILE A 311 9.18 13.26 -18.79
C ILE A 311 10.50 13.81 -19.32
N ASP A 312 10.77 15.07 -19.05
CA ASP A 312 12.05 15.72 -19.35
C ASP A 312 13.00 15.56 -18.17
N GLU A 313 14.01 14.71 -18.36
CA GLU A 313 15.01 14.44 -17.33
C GLU A 313 15.86 15.68 -16.99
N ASN A 314 16.08 16.59 -17.96
CA ASN A 314 16.87 17.80 -17.72
C ASN A 314 16.17 18.72 -16.72
N VAL A 315 14.84 18.83 -16.81
CA VAL A 315 14.03 19.60 -15.85
C VAL A 315 14.16 19.00 -14.45
N LEU A 316 14.18 17.67 -14.32
CA LEU A 316 14.44 17.02 -13.03
C LEU A 316 15.83 17.32 -12.50
N ASP A 317 16.86 17.32 -13.36
CA ASP A 317 18.24 17.65 -12.97
C ASP A 317 18.39 19.10 -12.51
N GLU A 318 17.74 20.04 -13.19
CA GLU A 318 17.72 21.44 -12.78
C GLU A 318 17.06 21.64 -11.41
N ILE A 319 15.93 20.96 -11.17
CA ILE A 319 15.25 20.98 -9.88
C ILE A 319 16.13 20.29 -8.82
N GLY A 320 16.84 19.22 -9.19
CA GLY A 320 17.78 18.49 -8.34
C GLY A 320 18.92 19.37 -7.85
N ALA A 321 19.62 20.04 -8.76
CA ALA A 321 20.74 20.93 -8.43
C ALA A 321 20.31 22.08 -7.49
N LYS A 322 19.14 22.68 -7.75
CA LYS A 322 18.55 23.70 -6.85
C LYS A 322 18.23 23.14 -5.48
N THR A 323 17.64 21.95 -5.42
CA THR A 323 17.27 21.27 -4.18
C THR A 323 18.51 20.92 -3.35
N ASP A 324 19.60 20.51 -4.00
CA ASP A 324 20.87 20.16 -3.34
C ASP A 324 21.50 21.37 -2.68
N THR A 325 21.53 22.51 -3.38
CA THR A 325 22.05 23.77 -2.83
C THR A 325 21.25 24.20 -1.58
N ILE A 326 19.92 24.05 -1.61
CA ILE A 326 19.04 24.36 -0.47
C ILE A 326 19.31 23.39 0.68
N LEU A 327 19.41 22.09 0.41
CA LEU A 327 19.66 21.07 1.43
C LEU A 327 21.01 21.25 2.11
N GLU A 328 22.06 21.63 1.37
CA GLU A 328 23.37 21.95 1.95
C GLU A 328 23.29 23.14 2.90
N SER A 329 22.61 24.22 2.49
CA SER A 329 22.40 25.40 3.34
C SER A 329 21.60 25.08 4.60
N LEU A 330 20.49 24.33 4.48
CA LEU A 330 19.68 23.91 5.63
C LEU A 330 20.45 22.97 6.55
N THR A 331 21.26 22.07 5.99
CA THR A 331 22.12 21.16 6.78
C THR A 331 23.12 21.95 7.62
N GLN A 332 23.79 22.93 7.02
CA GLN A 332 24.72 23.80 7.72
C GLN A 332 24.01 24.56 8.85
N GLN A 333 22.86 25.18 8.58
CA GLN A 333 22.07 25.88 9.60
C GLN A 333 21.66 24.95 10.75
N ILE A 334 21.24 23.71 10.46
CA ILE A 334 20.85 22.73 11.48
C ILE A 334 22.06 22.33 12.33
N HIS A 335 23.22 22.08 11.72
CA HIS A 335 24.45 21.72 12.45
C HIS A 335 24.96 22.88 13.30
N GLU A 336 24.88 24.12 12.81
CA GLU A 336 25.24 25.33 13.56
C GLU A 336 24.32 25.53 14.76
N MET A 337 22.99 25.42 14.59
CA MET A 337 22.00 25.53 15.67
C MET A 337 22.08 24.39 16.68
N ALA A 338 22.52 23.20 16.26
CA ALA A 338 22.72 22.05 17.12
C ALA A 338 24.12 22.03 17.80
N HIS A 339 25.03 22.89 17.35
CA HIS A 339 26.45 22.90 17.75
C HIS A 339 27.18 21.56 17.55
N MET A 340 26.70 20.72 16.63
CA MET A 340 27.31 19.43 16.32
C MET A 340 26.90 18.91 14.93
N VAL A 341 27.75 18.06 14.36
CA VAL A 341 27.49 17.36 13.10
C VAL A 341 26.89 16.00 13.40
N PHE A 342 25.75 15.71 12.77
CA PHE A 342 25.06 14.42 12.89
C PHE A 342 24.23 14.14 11.63
N ASN A 343 23.77 12.89 11.49
CA ASN A 343 22.89 12.51 10.40
C ASN A 343 21.44 12.94 10.70
N ILE A 344 21.00 14.02 10.05
CA ILE A 344 19.65 14.60 10.18
C ILE A 344 18.56 13.61 9.77
N ASN A 345 18.86 12.71 8.81
CA ASN A 345 17.92 11.69 8.34
C ASN A 345 17.81 10.49 9.31
N SER A 346 18.66 10.39 10.34
CA SER A 346 18.56 9.32 11.35
C SER A 346 17.65 9.75 12.50
N PRO A 347 16.44 9.16 12.63
CA PRO A 347 15.49 9.59 13.68
C PRO A 347 16.07 9.44 15.09
N LYS A 348 16.96 8.46 15.30
CA LYS A 348 17.62 8.22 16.58
C LYS A 348 18.61 9.33 16.93
N GLN A 349 19.46 9.73 15.97
CA GLN A 349 20.42 10.81 16.20
C GLN A 349 19.70 12.15 16.35
N LEU A 350 18.72 12.44 15.48
CA LEU A 350 17.91 13.65 15.57
C LEU A 350 17.15 13.73 16.89
N ALA A 351 16.59 12.62 17.38
CA ALA A 351 15.93 12.59 18.69
C ALA A 351 16.91 12.90 19.83
N GLY A 352 18.13 12.37 19.76
CA GLY A 352 19.22 12.68 20.69
C GLY A 352 19.46 14.19 20.78
N VAL A 353 19.70 14.82 19.63
CA VAL A 353 19.94 16.27 19.54
C VAL A 353 18.77 17.09 20.05
N LEU A 354 17.54 16.81 19.59
CA LEU A 354 16.38 17.63 19.95
C LEU A 354 16.02 17.55 21.44
N TYR A 355 16.13 16.37 22.04
CA TYR A 355 15.59 16.14 23.39
C TYR A 355 16.63 16.01 24.49
N ASP A 356 17.87 15.59 24.18
CA ASP A 356 18.95 15.52 25.19
C ASP A 356 19.82 16.78 25.16
N GLU A 357 20.28 17.18 23.98
CA GLU A 357 21.20 18.32 23.84
C GLU A 357 20.44 19.66 23.93
N LEU A 358 19.42 19.84 23.08
CA LEU A 358 18.61 21.06 23.04
C LEU A 358 17.48 21.09 24.08
N ASN A 359 17.29 19.99 24.82
CA ASN A 359 16.32 19.88 25.92
C ASN A 359 14.87 20.30 25.57
N LEU A 360 14.44 20.06 24.32
CA LEU A 360 13.08 20.38 23.89
C LEU A 360 12.06 19.46 24.57
N LYS A 361 10.92 20.02 24.99
CA LYS A 361 9.82 19.24 25.58
C LYS A 361 8.78 18.92 24.51
N GLY A 362 8.39 17.65 24.38
CA GLY A 362 7.23 17.27 23.54
C GLY A 362 7.37 16.00 22.69
N GLY A 363 8.51 15.30 22.72
CA GLY A 363 8.70 14.05 21.97
C GLY A 363 7.90 12.83 22.45
N GLY A 364 7.18 12.95 23.58
CA GLY A 364 6.50 11.85 24.25
C GLY A 364 7.46 10.76 24.74
N LYS A 365 6.91 9.66 25.29
CA LYS A 365 7.73 8.52 25.79
C LYS A 365 8.62 7.89 24.71
N LYS A 366 8.20 7.96 23.45
CA LYS A 366 8.93 7.37 22.30
C LYS A 366 9.93 8.32 21.66
N ARG A 367 10.04 9.58 22.11
CA ARG A 367 10.93 10.60 21.54
C ARG A 367 10.80 10.69 20.01
N SER A 368 9.55 10.74 19.53
CA SER A 368 9.24 10.76 18.10
C SER A 368 9.76 12.05 17.46
N THR A 369 10.27 11.96 16.25
CA THR A 369 10.64 13.14 15.45
C THR A 369 9.73 13.27 14.23
N SER A 370 8.54 12.67 14.17
CA SER A 370 7.64 12.77 13.00
C SER A 370 7.26 14.21 12.66
N ALA A 371 6.86 14.48 11.41
CA ALA A 371 6.43 15.82 10.98
C ALA A 371 5.32 16.38 11.88
N GLU A 372 4.33 15.56 12.25
CA GLU A 372 3.25 15.95 13.16
C GLU A 372 3.76 16.37 14.55
N VAL A 373 4.77 15.69 15.09
CA VAL A 373 5.37 16.06 16.38
C VAL A 373 6.19 17.33 16.26
N LEU A 374 6.99 17.47 15.19
CA LEU A 374 7.77 18.68 14.93
C LEU A 374 6.87 19.91 14.73
N GLU A 375 5.73 19.78 14.05
CA GLU A 375 4.74 20.86 13.90
C GLU A 375 4.21 21.35 15.25
N LYS A 376 3.99 20.45 16.22
CA LYS A 376 3.59 20.82 17.59
C LYS A 376 4.71 21.50 18.38
N LEU A 377 5.96 21.35 17.96
CA LEU A 377 7.13 21.99 18.54
C LEU A 377 7.48 23.34 17.90
N LYS A 378 6.73 23.80 16.90
CA LYS A 378 6.97 25.13 16.31
C LYS A 378 6.95 26.23 17.37
N GLY A 379 7.89 27.18 17.24
CA GLY A 379 8.09 28.26 18.21
C GLY A 379 8.85 27.85 19.47
N SER A 380 9.12 26.56 19.71
CA SER A 380 9.96 26.14 20.84
C SER A 380 11.45 26.38 20.58
N HIS A 381 11.91 26.22 19.33
CA HIS A 381 13.28 26.49 18.91
C HIS A 381 13.36 26.71 17.39
N PRO A 382 14.19 27.65 16.88
CA PRO A 382 14.31 27.92 15.44
C PRO A 382 14.67 26.71 14.58
N ILE A 383 15.46 25.78 15.14
CA ILE A 383 15.86 24.53 14.47
C ILE A 383 14.66 23.71 13.95
N ILE A 384 13.48 23.83 14.58
CA ILE A 384 12.30 23.05 14.21
C ILE A 384 11.78 23.46 12.84
N ASP A 385 11.71 24.75 12.56
CA ASP A 385 11.25 25.27 11.27
C ASP A 385 12.23 24.87 10.16
N VAL A 386 13.55 25.03 10.40
CA VAL A 386 14.60 24.61 9.47
C VAL A 386 14.58 23.10 9.22
N LEU A 387 14.30 22.28 10.23
CA LEU A 387 14.17 20.82 10.10
C LEU A 387 12.94 20.40 9.29
N LEU A 388 11.82 21.11 9.44
CA LEU A 388 10.62 20.86 8.65
C LEU A 388 10.86 21.17 7.17
N ASP A 389 11.55 22.28 6.88
CA ASP A 389 11.98 22.62 5.52
C ASP A 389 12.97 21.59 4.97
N TYR A 390 13.99 21.20 5.76
CA TYR A 390 14.95 20.17 5.35
C TYR A 390 14.26 18.87 4.95
N ARG A 391 13.29 18.41 5.76
CA ARG A 391 12.53 17.18 5.46
C ARG A 391 11.68 17.29 4.20
N LYS A 392 11.13 18.48 3.96
CA LYS A 392 10.38 18.78 2.75
C LYS A 392 11.26 18.61 1.52
N TYR A 393 12.42 19.28 1.48
CA TYR A 393 13.38 19.18 0.38
C TYR A 393 14.04 17.80 0.26
N SER A 394 14.33 17.14 1.38
CA SER A 394 14.87 15.78 1.40
C SER A 394 13.89 14.80 0.76
N LYS A 395 12.58 14.91 1.07
CA LYS A 395 11.53 14.13 0.41
C LYS A 395 11.43 14.45 -1.08
N ILE A 396 11.59 15.72 -1.47
CA ILE A 396 11.59 16.11 -2.89
C ILE A 396 12.69 15.39 -3.65
N LYS A 397 13.92 15.47 -3.15
CA LYS A 397 15.08 14.78 -3.72
C LYS A 397 14.89 13.27 -3.78
N SER A 398 14.59 12.63 -2.64
CA SER A 398 14.57 11.17 -2.57
C SER A 398 13.38 10.54 -3.27
N THR A 399 12.17 11.11 -3.09
CA THR A 399 10.93 10.49 -3.56
C THR A 399 10.59 10.88 -4.99
N TYR A 400 10.80 12.14 -5.37
CA TYR A 400 10.39 12.62 -6.68
C TYR A 400 11.56 12.66 -7.66
N ILE A 401 12.69 13.25 -7.32
CA ILE A 401 13.80 13.40 -8.29
C ILE A 401 14.49 12.05 -8.53
N GLU A 402 15.15 11.52 -7.49
CA GLU A 402 15.84 10.22 -7.58
C GLU A 402 14.86 9.07 -7.74
N GLY A 403 13.67 9.19 -7.15
CA GLY A 403 12.60 8.20 -7.25
C GLY A 403 12.07 8.08 -8.66
N LEU A 404 11.62 9.18 -9.30
CA LEU A 404 11.07 9.12 -10.65
C LEU A 404 12.13 8.75 -11.69
N LYS A 405 13.38 9.23 -11.55
CA LYS A 405 14.48 8.87 -12.46
C LYS A 405 14.68 7.36 -12.63
N LYS A 406 14.46 6.57 -11.56
CA LYS A 406 14.56 5.10 -11.62
C LYS A 406 13.47 4.43 -12.44
N HIS A 407 12.37 5.14 -12.72
CA HIS A 407 11.23 4.64 -13.47
C HIS A 407 11.15 5.21 -14.90
N ILE A 408 12.11 6.05 -15.31
CA ILE A 408 12.20 6.53 -16.68
C ILE A 408 12.67 5.37 -17.56
N GLN A 409 11.83 4.98 -18.52
CA GLN A 409 12.12 3.92 -19.48
C GLN A 409 12.90 4.47 -20.69
N GLN A 410 13.36 3.58 -21.57
CA GLN A 410 14.15 3.94 -22.76
C GLN A 410 13.42 4.88 -23.72
N ASP A 411 12.08 4.89 -23.70
CA ASP A 411 11.25 5.78 -24.50
C ASP A 411 11.06 7.18 -23.85
N SER A 412 11.81 7.47 -22.78
CA SER A 412 11.73 8.71 -22.00
C SER A 412 10.34 8.93 -21.40
N LYS A 413 9.66 7.86 -21.02
CA LYS A 413 8.37 7.91 -20.32
C LYS A 413 8.41 7.18 -19.00
N ILE A 414 7.42 7.51 -18.17
CA ILE A 414 7.09 6.77 -16.96
C ILE A 414 5.78 6.01 -17.20
N HIS A 415 5.83 4.70 -16.94
CA HIS A 415 4.70 3.79 -17.02
C HIS A 415 4.30 3.37 -15.60
N THR A 416 3.38 4.12 -14.99
CA THR A 416 2.82 3.75 -13.69
C THR A 416 1.85 2.58 -13.85
N CYS A 417 1.61 1.82 -12.78
CA CYS A 417 0.61 0.75 -12.75
C CYS A 417 -0.59 1.21 -11.92
N PHE A 418 -1.78 1.29 -12.51
CA PHE A 418 -3.02 1.60 -11.83
C PHE A 418 -3.61 0.35 -11.17
N ASN A 419 -4.08 0.42 -9.93
CA ASN A 419 -4.66 -0.75 -9.27
C ASN A 419 -6.14 -0.49 -8.95
N GLN A 420 -7.01 -1.34 -9.49
CA GLN A 420 -8.46 -1.32 -9.22
C GLN A 420 -8.80 -2.06 -7.92
N ALA A 421 -8.14 -3.19 -7.67
CA ALA A 421 -8.40 -4.10 -6.55
C ALA A 421 -7.48 -3.87 -5.34
N MET A 422 -7.30 -2.61 -4.92
CA MET A 422 -6.43 -2.26 -3.78
C MET A 422 -7.13 -1.41 -2.71
N THR A 423 -7.95 -0.44 -3.12
CA THR A 423 -8.62 0.44 -2.15
C THR A 423 -10.05 -0.03 -1.91
N GLN A 424 -10.44 -0.16 -0.64
CA GLN A 424 -11.81 -0.55 -0.26
C GLN A 424 -12.86 0.48 -0.71
N THR A 425 -12.45 1.72 -0.93
CA THR A 425 -13.33 2.79 -1.42
C THR A 425 -13.50 2.78 -2.94
N GLY A 426 -12.88 1.83 -3.66
CA GLY A 426 -12.97 1.73 -5.11
C GLY A 426 -12.16 2.78 -5.89
N ARG A 427 -11.37 3.64 -5.22
CA ARG A 427 -10.43 4.54 -5.89
C ARG A 427 -9.33 3.73 -6.58
N LEU A 428 -8.93 4.16 -7.77
CA LEU A 428 -7.68 3.69 -8.35
C LEU A 428 -6.53 4.10 -7.41
N SER A 429 -5.53 3.25 -7.26
CA SER A 429 -4.22 3.64 -6.75
C SER A 429 -3.18 3.52 -7.86
N SER A 430 -2.00 4.11 -7.67
CA SER A 430 -0.88 3.99 -8.63
C SER A 430 0.38 3.50 -7.94
N SER A 431 1.14 2.62 -8.60
CA SER A 431 2.41 2.07 -8.11
C SER A 431 3.48 2.06 -9.22
N ASP A 432 4.74 1.95 -8.80
CA ASP A 432 5.91 1.78 -9.68
C ASP A 432 6.05 2.79 -10.85
N PRO A 433 5.98 4.12 -10.61
CA PRO A 433 5.90 4.82 -9.34
C PRO A 433 4.47 5.30 -9.01
N ASN A 434 4.25 5.72 -7.76
CA ASN A 434 2.97 6.30 -7.34
C ASN A 434 2.84 7.79 -7.79
N LEU A 435 2.25 8.00 -8.96
CA LEU A 435 2.03 9.33 -9.53
C LEU A 435 0.85 10.10 -8.90
N GLN A 436 -0.04 9.42 -8.17
CA GLN A 436 -1.15 10.09 -7.47
C GLN A 436 -0.69 11.01 -6.32
N ASN A 437 0.50 10.78 -5.77
CA ASN A 437 0.99 11.54 -4.61
C ASN A 437 1.65 12.89 -4.96
N ILE A 438 1.78 13.25 -6.24
CA ILE A 438 2.41 14.50 -6.67
C ILE A 438 1.48 15.68 -6.35
N SER A 439 1.71 16.33 -5.21
CA SER A 439 0.87 17.42 -4.67
C SER A 439 0.75 18.62 -5.62
N VAL A 440 -0.47 19.16 -5.73
CA VAL A 440 -0.74 20.47 -6.39
C VAL A 440 -0.56 21.62 -5.40
N ARG A 441 -0.77 21.37 -4.11
CA ARG A 441 -0.95 22.42 -3.10
C ARG A 441 0.39 23.01 -2.65
N ASP A 442 1.44 22.21 -2.72
CA ASP A 442 2.78 22.60 -2.32
C ASP A 442 3.54 23.09 -3.54
N GLU A 443 4.13 24.28 -3.45
CA GLU A 443 4.90 24.92 -4.53
C GLU A 443 5.91 23.96 -5.17
N GLN A 444 6.62 23.18 -4.36
CA GLN A 444 7.61 22.22 -4.85
C GLN A 444 6.98 21.01 -5.53
N GLY A 445 5.80 20.55 -5.08
CA GLY A 445 5.05 19.51 -5.78
C GLY A 445 4.61 19.99 -7.16
N ARG A 446 4.26 21.28 -7.28
CA ARG A 446 4.02 21.93 -8.57
C ARG A 446 5.29 21.99 -9.42
N GLU A 447 6.44 22.35 -8.86
CA GLU A 447 7.70 22.37 -9.63
C GLU A 447 8.03 21.02 -10.27
N ILE A 448 7.83 19.90 -9.55
CA ILE A 448 8.02 18.55 -10.12
C ILE A 448 7.10 18.29 -11.33
N ARG A 449 5.88 18.86 -11.35
CA ARG A 449 4.96 18.73 -12.48
C ARG A 449 5.48 19.36 -13.77
N LYS A 450 6.47 20.27 -13.70
CA LYS A 450 7.12 20.85 -14.90
C LYS A 450 7.89 19.83 -15.71
N ALA A 451 8.40 18.78 -15.06
CA ALA A 451 9.13 17.72 -15.75
C ALA A 451 8.21 16.84 -16.61
N PHE A 452 6.92 16.76 -16.31
CA PHE A 452 5.97 15.99 -17.12
C PHE A 452 5.47 16.86 -18.26
N VAL A 453 5.86 16.52 -19.48
CA VAL A 453 5.65 17.39 -20.66
C VAL A 453 5.03 16.62 -21.81
N ALA A 454 4.26 17.32 -22.65
CA ALA A 454 3.85 16.81 -23.95
C ALA A 454 5.02 16.92 -24.95
N GLN A 455 5.05 16.00 -25.91
CA GLN A 455 5.95 16.09 -27.06
C GLN A 455 5.52 17.22 -28.02
N LYS A 456 6.43 17.65 -28.91
CA LYS A 456 6.14 18.71 -29.90
C LYS A 456 4.94 18.35 -30.78
N GLY A 457 4.03 19.30 -30.99
CA GLY A 457 2.78 19.11 -31.75
C GLY A 457 1.62 18.56 -30.91
N TYR A 458 1.84 18.41 -29.60
CA TYR A 458 0.86 17.93 -28.63
C TYR A 458 0.88 18.83 -27.40
N LYS A 459 -0.23 18.79 -26.65
CA LYS A 459 -0.40 19.41 -25.34
C LYS A 459 -0.93 18.41 -24.33
N LEU A 460 -0.70 18.71 -23.06
CA LEU A 460 -1.40 18.04 -21.97
C LEU A 460 -2.71 18.80 -21.70
N LEU A 461 -3.82 18.07 -21.67
CA LEU A 461 -5.12 18.58 -21.26
C LEU A 461 -5.47 17.95 -19.91
N SER A 462 -5.80 18.77 -18.92
CA SER A 462 -6.27 18.34 -17.61
C SER A 462 -7.74 18.69 -17.43
N ALA A 463 -8.50 17.76 -16.87
CA ALA A 463 -9.91 17.91 -16.57
C ALA A 463 -10.19 17.50 -15.12
N ASP A 464 -10.68 18.42 -14.29
CA ASP A 464 -10.86 18.21 -12.84
C ASP A 464 -12.30 18.50 -12.41
N TYR A 465 -12.88 17.62 -11.58
CA TYR A 465 -14.22 17.86 -11.05
C TYR A 465 -14.24 18.92 -9.95
N SER A 466 -15.19 19.84 -10.06
CA SER A 466 -15.35 20.91 -9.07
C SER A 466 -16.14 20.40 -7.84
N GLN A 467 -15.42 20.13 -6.74
CA GLN A 467 -15.97 19.78 -5.42
C GLN A 467 -16.87 18.54 -5.42
N ILE A 468 -16.40 17.45 -6.02
CA ILE A 468 -17.26 16.29 -6.30
C ILE A 468 -17.85 15.64 -5.05
N GLU A 469 -17.08 15.54 -3.96
CA GLU A 469 -17.55 14.91 -2.72
C GLU A 469 -18.72 15.69 -2.07
N LEU A 470 -18.75 17.03 -2.20
CA LEU A 470 -19.85 17.83 -1.71
C LEU A 470 -21.10 17.70 -2.59
N ARG A 471 -20.94 17.55 -3.91
CA ARG A 471 -22.06 17.27 -4.82
C ARG A 471 -22.66 15.89 -4.54
N MET A 472 -21.81 14.90 -4.27
CA MET A 472 -22.24 13.56 -3.85
C MET A 472 -23.01 13.63 -2.53
N LEU A 473 -22.46 14.31 -1.52
CA LEU A 473 -23.15 14.48 -0.24
C LEU A 473 -24.51 15.14 -0.41
N ALA A 474 -24.60 16.25 -1.16
CA ALA A 474 -25.85 16.96 -1.43
C ALA A 474 -26.89 16.06 -2.10
N HIS A 475 -26.47 15.25 -3.08
CA HIS A 475 -27.34 14.32 -3.79
C HIS A 475 -27.84 13.18 -2.90
N MET A 476 -26.91 12.48 -2.23
CA MET A 476 -27.20 11.29 -1.42
C MET A 476 -28.01 11.64 -0.17
N ALA A 477 -27.70 12.77 0.47
CA ALA A 477 -28.48 13.27 1.60
C ALA A 477 -29.79 13.94 1.17
N ASN A 478 -30.01 14.18 -0.13
CA ASN A 478 -31.13 14.97 -0.65
C ASN A 478 -31.24 16.35 0.04
N GLU A 479 -30.11 17.03 0.21
CA GLU A 479 -30.04 18.31 0.94
C GLU A 479 -30.45 19.48 0.03
N THR A 480 -31.64 20.01 0.25
CA THR A 480 -32.30 20.95 -0.68
C THR A 480 -31.52 22.25 -0.82
N HIS A 481 -31.09 22.85 0.30
CA HIS A 481 -30.36 24.13 0.25
C HIS A 481 -29.01 24.00 -0.47
N MET A 482 -28.32 22.86 -0.29
CA MET A 482 -27.05 22.61 -0.94
C MET A 482 -27.23 22.31 -2.44
N ILE A 483 -28.29 21.57 -2.80
CA ILE A 483 -28.65 21.29 -4.20
C ILE A 483 -28.95 22.60 -4.94
N GLU A 484 -29.77 23.48 -4.37
CA GLU A 484 -30.10 24.78 -4.96
C GLU A 484 -28.87 25.66 -5.12
N ALA A 485 -28.01 25.74 -4.10
CA ALA A 485 -26.76 26.50 -4.17
C ALA A 485 -25.88 26.06 -5.35
N PHE A 486 -25.76 24.76 -5.59
CA PHE A 486 -25.00 24.26 -6.74
C PHE A 486 -25.67 24.53 -8.09
N LYS A 487 -27.01 24.50 -8.16
CA LYS A 487 -27.76 24.83 -9.39
C LYS A 487 -27.64 26.31 -9.76
N GLU A 488 -27.60 27.18 -8.77
CA GLU A 488 -27.39 28.63 -8.93
C GLU A 488 -25.93 28.99 -9.25
N GLY A 489 -25.00 28.03 -9.18
CA GLY A 489 -23.57 28.28 -9.36
C GLY A 489 -22.92 29.03 -8.20
N ALA A 490 -23.56 29.04 -7.03
CA ALA A 490 -23.06 29.71 -5.84
C ALA A 490 -21.81 29.01 -5.26
N ASP A 491 -20.94 29.78 -4.61
CA ASP A 491 -19.81 29.25 -3.86
C ASP A 491 -20.31 28.66 -2.53
N ILE A 492 -20.35 27.33 -2.45
CA ILE A 492 -20.84 26.62 -1.26
C ILE A 492 -20.04 26.95 0.00
N HIS A 493 -18.74 27.23 -0.11
CA HIS A 493 -17.93 27.59 1.05
C HIS A 493 -18.26 29.01 1.52
N ASN A 494 -18.52 29.93 0.59
CA ASN A 494 -18.97 31.27 0.92
C ASN A 494 -20.36 31.25 1.58
N ARG A 495 -21.31 30.50 1.00
CA ARG A 495 -22.65 30.32 1.58
C ARG A 495 -22.59 29.73 2.98
N THR A 496 -21.83 28.65 3.19
CA THR A 496 -21.62 28.06 4.52
C THR A 496 -20.95 29.06 5.49
N ALA A 497 -20.00 29.89 5.03
CA ALA A 497 -19.39 30.92 5.86
C ALA A 497 -20.40 31.98 6.32
N SER A 498 -21.25 32.46 5.42
CA SER A 498 -22.33 33.40 5.73
C SER A 498 -23.24 32.87 6.84
N HIS A 499 -23.61 31.59 6.79
CA HIS A 499 -24.41 30.95 7.83
C HIS A 499 -23.66 30.78 9.15
N ILE A 500 -22.41 30.28 9.13
CA ILE A 500 -21.60 30.02 10.33
C ILE A 500 -21.25 31.31 11.08
N PHE A 501 -20.92 32.38 10.35
CA PHE A 501 -20.49 33.65 10.94
C PHE A 501 -21.63 34.66 11.08
N HIS A 502 -22.84 34.32 10.66
CA HIS A 502 -24.02 35.21 10.66
C HIS A 502 -23.77 36.55 9.96
N VAL A 503 -23.09 36.51 8.81
CA VAL A 503 -22.79 37.68 7.96
C VAL A 503 -23.44 37.55 6.59
N SER A 504 -23.63 38.64 5.85
CA SER A 504 -24.08 38.56 4.46
C SER A 504 -23.01 37.89 3.58
N GLN A 505 -23.38 37.33 2.42
CA GLN A 505 -22.40 36.72 1.51
C GLN A 505 -21.36 37.72 0.97
N GLU A 506 -21.71 39.01 0.92
CA GLU A 506 -20.83 40.10 0.48
C GLU A 506 -19.78 40.43 1.55
N ASP A 507 -20.11 40.21 2.83
CA ASP A 507 -19.25 40.47 3.98
C ASP A 507 -18.33 39.27 4.33
N VAL A 508 -18.44 38.15 3.60
CA VAL A 508 -17.61 36.97 3.85
C VAL A 508 -16.16 37.24 3.44
N THR A 509 -15.28 37.26 4.43
CA THR A 509 -13.84 37.40 4.21
C THR A 509 -13.19 36.10 3.68
N PRO A 510 -12.02 36.18 3.03
CA PRO A 510 -11.27 34.99 2.59
C PRO A 510 -10.96 34.00 3.73
N ASP A 511 -10.69 34.51 4.94
CA ASP A 511 -10.45 33.68 6.13
C ASP A 511 -11.71 32.96 6.60
N MET A 512 -12.87 33.65 6.63
CA MET A 512 -14.15 33.01 6.94
C MET A 512 -14.49 31.91 5.94
N ARG A 513 -14.26 32.16 4.65
CA ARG A 513 -14.41 31.15 3.59
C ARG A 513 -13.48 29.96 3.80
N ARG A 514 -12.22 30.18 4.22
CA ARG A 514 -11.27 29.10 4.54
C ARG A 514 -11.74 28.26 5.72
N VAL A 515 -12.29 28.88 6.77
CA VAL A 515 -12.87 28.17 7.92
C VAL A 515 -14.06 27.34 7.47
N ALA A 516 -15.02 27.91 6.75
CA ALA A 516 -16.18 27.18 6.25
C ALA A 516 -15.80 26.04 5.30
N LYS A 517 -14.76 26.22 4.47
CA LYS A 517 -14.21 25.11 3.66
C LYS A 517 -13.72 23.97 4.54
N THR A 518 -12.98 24.28 5.60
CA THR A 518 -12.51 23.29 6.58
C THR A 518 -13.68 22.58 7.25
N VAL A 519 -14.74 23.29 7.63
CA VAL A 519 -15.96 22.71 8.23
C VAL A 519 -16.67 21.78 7.25
N ASN A 520 -16.93 22.23 6.00
CA ASN A 520 -17.60 21.42 4.97
C ASN A 520 -16.88 20.07 4.77
N PHE A 521 -15.57 20.08 4.54
CA PHE A 521 -14.80 18.85 4.34
C PHE A 521 -14.65 18.05 5.64
N GLY A 522 -14.49 18.71 6.78
CA GLY A 522 -14.45 18.06 8.08
C GLY A 522 -15.69 17.21 8.33
N ILE A 523 -16.88 17.74 8.02
CA ILE A 523 -18.15 17.04 8.19
C ILE A 523 -18.28 15.88 7.20
N VAL A 524 -17.95 16.07 5.92
CA VAL A 524 -17.87 14.97 4.93
C VAL A 524 -17.00 13.83 5.45
N TYR A 525 -15.92 14.14 6.19
CA TYR A 525 -15.00 13.14 6.74
C TYR A 525 -15.33 12.66 8.16
N GLY A 526 -16.49 13.04 8.72
CA GLY A 526 -16.90 12.63 10.07
C GLY A 526 -16.02 13.19 11.19
N GLN A 527 -15.41 14.36 10.98
CA GLN A 527 -14.56 15.02 11.97
C GLN A 527 -15.38 15.40 13.20
N THR A 528 -14.82 15.14 14.39
CA THR A 528 -15.44 15.51 15.67
C THR A 528 -15.13 16.96 16.02
N GLU A 529 -15.88 17.55 16.94
CA GLU A 529 -15.61 18.88 17.50
C GLU A 529 -14.15 19.04 17.94
N PHE A 530 -13.61 18.01 18.60
CA PHE A 530 -12.22 18.00 19.03
C PHE A 530 -11.28 18.08 17.82
N GLY A 531 -11.49 17.23 16.81
CA GLY A 531 -10.70 17.26 15.58
C GLY A 531 -10.77 18.61 14.88
N LEU A 532 -11.96 19.21 14.79
CA LEU A 532 -12.19 20.49 14.13
C LEU A 532 -11.50 21.64 14.91
N SER A 533 -11.58 21.61 16.25
CA SER A 533 -10.92 22.60 17.11
C SER A 533 -9.40 22.62 16.93
N GLN A 534 -8.77 21.45 16.78
CA GLN A 534 -7.32 21.34 16.54
C GLN A 534 -6.92 21.89 15.18
N GLN A 535 -7.71 21.61 14.15
CA GLN A 535 -7.41 22.05 12.79
C GLN A 535 -7.61 23.56 12.60
N LEU A 536 -8.67 24.11 13.17
CA LEU A 536 -8.98 25.54 13.11
C LEU A 536 -8.24 26.37 14.17
N LYS A 537 -7.60 25.73 15.15
CA LYS A 537 -6.96 26.38 16.30
C LYS A 537 -7.93 27.26 17.10
N ILE A 538 -9.15 26.77 17.30
CA ILE A 538 -10.22 27.42 18.07
C ILE A 538 -10.58 26.59 19.31
N SER A 539 -11.41 27.13 20.20
CA SER A 539 -11.89 26.36 21.35
C SER A 539 -12.82 25.23 20.89
N ARG A 540 -12.88 24.15 21.69
CA ARG A 540 -13.83 23.05 21.42
C ARG A 540 -15.28 23.53 21.40
N LYS A 541 -15.61 24.53 22.23
CA LYS A 541 -16.95 25.12 22.29
C LYS A 541 -17.32 25.80 20.97
N GLU A 542 -16.45 26.66 20.45
CA GLU A 542 -16.66 27.31 19.14
C GLU A 542 -16.75 26.30 18.00
N ALA A 543 -15.94 25.24 18.02
CA ALA A 543 -16.03 24.17 17.03
C ALA A 543 -17.40 23.44 17.07
N GLY A 544 -17.95 23.23 18.28
CA GLY A 544 -19.30 22.70 18.46
C GLY A 544 -20.37 23.63 17.90
N GLU A 545 -20.30 24.93 18.22
CA GLU A 545 -21.23 25.95 17.71
C GLU A 545 -21.22 26.02 16.17
N PHE A 546 -20.05 25.88 15.53
CA PHE A 546 -19.93 25.79 14.07
C PHE A 546 -20.58 24.53 13.49
N MET A 547 -20.42 23.38 14.12
CA MET A 547 -21.06 22.13 13.68
C MET A 547 -22.58 22.17 13.84
N GLU A 548 -23.07 22.69 14.97
CA GLU A 548 -24.51 22.87 15.21
C GLU A 548 -25.14 23.80 14.17
N THR A 549 -24.51 24.95 13.90
CA THR A 549 -24.97 25.92 12.90
C THR A 549 -24.96 25.31 11.49
N TYR A 550 -23.96 24.50 11.17
CA TYR A 550 -23.90 23.78 9.91
C TYR A 550 -25.07 22.80 9.74
N PHE A 551 -25.33 21.94 10.74
CA PHE A 551 -26.41 20.96 10.66
C PHE A 551 -27.79 21.62 10.72
N ALA A 552 -27.93 22.76 11.37
CA ALA A 552 -29.15 23.58 11.30
C ALA A 552 -29.38 24.15 9.89
N SER A 553 -28.30 24.49 9.17
CA SER A 553 -28.38 24.99 7.79
C SER A 553 -28.63 23.87 6.76
N TYR A 554 -28.15 22.66 7.06
CA TYR A 554 -28.22 21.47 6.20
C TYR A 554 -28.77 20.24 6.97
N PRO A 555 -30.06 20.23 7.33
CA PRO A 555 -30.63 19.26 8.25
C PRO A 555 -30.62 17.82 7.72
N ASN A 556 -30.77 17.62 6.40
CA ASN A 556 -30.84 16.29 5.83
C ASN A 556 -29.48 15.58 5.84
N ILE A 557 -28.37 16.34 5.86
CA ILE A 557 -27.02 15.79 5.96
C ILE A 557 -26.83 15.05 7.29
N HIS A 558 -27.25 15.66 8.41
CA HIS A 558 -27.11 15.04 9.72
C HIS A 558 -27.95 13.76 9.84
N GLN A 559 -29.19 13.80 9.32
CA GLN A 559 -30.06 12.63 9.28
C GLN A 559 -29.44 11.50 8.46
N PHE A 560 -28.96 11.82 7.25
CA PHE A 560 -28.32 10.85 6.35
C PHE A 560 -27.10 10.17 7.00
N MET A 561 -26.21 10.96 7.64
CA MET A 561 -25.03 10.40 8.32
C MET A 561 -25.38 9.45 9.45
N ASN A 562 -26.40 9.77 10.25
CA ASN A 562 -26.87 8.89 11.32
C ASN A 562 -27.49 7.61 10.77
N GLN A 563 -28.27 7.70 9.69
CA GLN A 563 -28.83 6.54 9.00
C GLN A 563 -27.75 5.60 8.46
N LEU A 564 -26.67 6.14 7.87
CA LEU A 564 -25.53 5.33 7.43
C LEU A 564 -24.85 4.59 8.60
N ILE A 565 -24.67 5.28 9.73
CA ILE A 565 -24.09 4.68 10.93
C ILE A 565 -24.97 3.55 11.45
N ASP A 566 -26.29 3.76 11.54
CA ASP A 566 -27.23 2.76 12.04
C ASP A 566 -27.35 1.56 11.10
N PHE A 567 -27.44 1.80 9.78
CA PHE A 567 -27.35 0.75 8.77
C PHE A 567 -26.06 -0.08 8.92
N CYS A 568 -24.91 0.58 9.12
CA CYS A 568 -23.63 -0.09 9.28
C CYS A 568 -23.55 -0.92 10.56
N LYS A 569 -24.15 -0.48 11.67
CA LYS A 569 -24.20 -1.27 12.92
C LYS A 569 -24.99 -2.56 12.74
N GLU A 570 -26.10 -2.50 12.00
CA GLU A 570 -26.98 -3.64 11.76
C GLU A 570 -26.38 -4.63 10.75
N ASN A 571 -25.79 -4.13 9.66
CA ASN A 571 -25.36 -4.95 8.52
C ASN A 571 -23.85 -5.24 8.51
N GLY A 572 -23.03 -4.47 9.23
CA GLY A 572 -21.58 -4.62 9.26
C GLY A 572 -20.85 -4.04 8.03
N TYR A 573 -21.54 -3.35 7.13
CA TYR A 573 -20.99 -2.70 5.94
C TYR A 573 -21.79 -1.46 5.54
N VAL A 574 -21.25 -0.69 4.59
CA VAL A 574 -21.94 0.40 3.87
C VAL A 574 -21.74 0.24 2.36
N GLU A 575 -22.63 0.84 1.57
CA GLU A 575 -22.64 0.76 0.10
C GLU A 575 -22.50 2.14 -0.58
N THR A 576 -21.90 2.16 -1.77
CA THR A 576 -21.96 3.32 -2.67
C THR A 576 -23.27 3.34 -3.46
N MET A 577 -23.49 4.38 -4.28
CA MET A 577 -24.64 4.46 -5.20
C MET A 577 -24.70 3.30 -6.22
N PHE A 578 -23.57 2.62 -6.46
CA PHE A 578 -23.45 1.47 -7.37
C PHE A 578 -23.19 0.17 -6.59
N HIS A 579 -23.68 0.08 -5.35
CA HIS A 579 -23.66 -1.11 -4.50
C HIS A 579 -22.27 -1.61 -4.09
N ARG A 580 -21.19 -0.87 -4.35
CA ARG A 580 -19.86 -1.25 -3.86
C ARG A 580 -19.87 -1.29 -2.34
N ARG A 581 -19.57 -2.45 -1.78
CA ARG A 581 -19.55 -2.67 -0.33
C ARG A 581 -18.19 -2.34 0.27
N ARG A 582 -18.22 -1.71 1.44
CA ARG A 582 -17.09 -1.66 2.36
C ARG A 582 -17.53 -2.26 3.70
N MET A 583 -16.95 -3.40 4.05
CA MET A 583 -17.13 -3.97 5.40
C MET A 583 -16.47 -3.07 6.45
N ILE A 584 -17.12 -2.90 7.59
CA ILE A 584 -16.63 -2.06 8.70
C ILE A 584 -16.93 -2.79 10.02
N PRO A 585 -16.19 -3.88 10.33
CA PRO A 585 -16.38 -4.60 11.60
C PRO A 585 -16.12 -3.72 12.82
N GLU A 586 -15.33 -2.65 12.67
CA GLU A 586 -14.98 -1.70 13.73
C GLU A 586 -16.20 -0.98 14.32
N ILE A 587 -17.31 -0.88 13.57
CA ILE A 587 -18.52 -0.15 13.98
C ILE A 587 -19.13 -0.68 15.29
N ASN A 588 -18.92 -1.96 15.59
CA ASN A 588 -19.43 -2.65 16.77
C ASN A 588 -18.33 -3.00 17.78
N ASP A 589 -17.11 -2.48 17.62
CA ASP A 589 -16.00 -2.74 18.53
C ASP A 589 -16.27 -2.17 19.93
N LYS A 590 -15.84 -2.89 20.98
CA LYS A 590 -15.98 -2.46 22.38
C LYS A 590 -15.08 -1.24 22.67
N ASN A 591 -13.92 -1.17 22.03
CA ASN A 591 -12.99 -0.06 22.15
C ASN A 591 -13.60 1.21 21.54
N PHE A 592 -13.69 2.27 22.34
CA PHE A 592 -14.27 3.54 21.92
C PHE A 592 -13.56 4.14 20.69
N MET A 593 -12.23 4.13 20.65
CA MET A 593 -11.47 4.73 19.55
C MET A 593 -11.66 3.96 18.23
N THR A 594 -11.66 2.62 18.30
CA THR A 594 -11.94 1.75 17.15
C THR A 594 -13.36 1.98 16.63
N ARG A 595 -14.34 2.06 17.53
CA ARG A 595 -15.74 2.32 17.18
C ARG A 595 -15.95 3.70 16.55
N GLU A 596 -15.32 4.75 17.07
CA GLU A 596 -15.36 6.09 16.47
C GLU A 596 -14.63 6.15 15.12
N PHE A 597 -13.62 5.29 14.89
CA PHE A 597 -13.08 5.09 13.55
C PHE A 597 -14.10 4.41 12.62
N GLY A 598 -14.78 3.37 13.07
CA GLY A 598 -15.84 2.69 12.32
C GLY A 598 -16.96 3.65 11.90
N LYS A 599 -17.44 4.51 12.79
CA LYS A 599 -18.45 5.54 12.46
C LYS A 599 -17.99 6.49 11.36
N ARG A 600 -16.74 6.97 11.45
CA ARG A 600 -16.15 7.84 10.41
C ARG A 600 -16.00 7.10 9.09
N ALA A 601 -15.55 5.85 9.12
CA ALA A 601 -15.46 5.02 7.93
C ALA A 601 -16.84 4.85 7.26
N ALA A 602 -17.91 4.64 8.05
CA ALA A 602 -19.27 4.45 7.58
C ALA A 602 -19.85 5.70 6.90
N MET A 603 -19.57 6.89 7.42
CA MET A 603 -20.00 8.15 6.80
C MET A 603 -19.21 8.46 5.52
N ASN A 604 -17.90 8.23 5.53
CA ASN A 604 -17.02 8.69 4.46
C ASN A 604 -17.06 7.76 3.24
N ALA A 605 -17.12 6.44 3.45
CA ALA A 605 -16.96 5.46 2.38
C ALA A 605 -18.02 5.55 1.27
N PRO A 606 -19.32 5.74 1.57
CA PRO A 606 -20.35 5.88 0.54
C PRO A 606 -20.12 7.10 -0.35
N ILE A 607 -19.77 8.24 0.25
CA ILE A 607 -19.55 9.52 -0.47
C ILE A 607 -18.31 9.42 -1.34
N GLN A 608 -17.19 9.02 -0.74
CA GLN A 608 -15.90 8.88 -1.43
C GLN A 608 -15.94 7.79 -2.51
N GLY A 609 -16.60 6.67 -2.22
CA GLY A 609 -16.72 5.56 -3.16
C GLY A 609 -17.64 5.89 -4.32
N SER A 610 -18.76 6.60 -4.10
CA SER A 610 -19.62 7.08 -5.20
C SER A 610 -18.91 8.10 -6.09
N ALA A 611 -18.05 8.96 -5.52
CA ALA A 611 -17.18 9.83 -6.31
C ALA A 611 -16.13 9.05 -7.11
N ALA A 612 -15.60 7.95 -6.56
CA ALA A 612 -14.69 7.05 -7.27
C ALA A 612 -15.42 6.30 -8.41
N ASP A 613 -16.65 5.85 -8.19
CA ASP A 613 -17.47 5.23 -9.22
C ASP A 613 -17.81 6.25 -10.33
N LEU A 614 -18.08 7.52 -9.99
CA LEU A 614 -18.30 8.58 -10.98
C LEU A 614 -17.10 8.79 -11.90
N ILE A 615 -15.90 8.97 -11.35
CA ILE A 615 -14.72 9.24 -12.18
C ILE A 615 -14.42 8.06 -13.12
N LYS A 616 -14.68 6.83 -12.65
CA LYS A 616 -14.59 5.61 -13.45
C LYS A 616 -15.59 5.60 -14.61
N ILE A 617 -16.86 5.94 -14.35
CA ILE A 617 -17.88 6.06 -15.41
C ILE A 617 -17.49 7.16 -16.40
N ALA A 618 -16.94 8.27 -15.91
CA ALA A 618 -16.47 9.35 -16.76
C ALA A 618 -15.33 8.91 -17.68
N MET A 619 -14.36 8.13 -17.18
CA MET A 619 -13.30 7.55 -17.99
C MET A 619 -13.85 6.68 -19.11
N ILE A 620 -14.84 5.82 -18.81
CA ILE A 620 -15.48 4.94 -19.80
C ILE A 620 -16.18 5.75 -20.88
N ARG A 621 -16.95 6.77 -20.50
CA ARG A 621 -17.66 7.64 -21.45
C ARG A 621 -16.72 8.47 -22.31
N VAL A 622 -15.65 9.00 -21.72
CA VAL A 622 -14.62 9.74 -22.47
C VAL A 622 -13.95 8.82 -23.47
N ASP A 623 -13.54 7.62 -23.07
CA ASP A 623 -12.93 6.63 -23.98
C ASP A 623 -13.88 6.24 -25.13
N GLN A 624 -15.16 5.99 -24.85
CA GLN A 624 -16.17 5.73 -25.87
C GLN A 624 -16.31 6.91 -26.85
N ALA A 625 -16.47 8.13 -26.33
CA ALA A 625 -16.59 9.33 -27.16
C ALA A 625 -15.34 9.58 -28.02
N MET A 626 -14.15 9.33 -27.47
CA MET A 626 -12.88 9.42 -28.20
C MET A 626 -12.84 8.41 -29.36
N LYS A 627 -13.28 7.17 -29.13
CA LYS A 627 -13.36 6.12 -30.16
C LYS A 627 -14.39 6.46 -31.24
N GLU A 628 -15.57 6.95 -30.86
CA GLU A 628 -16.62 7.38 -31.80
C GLU A 628 -16.18 8.55 -32.69
N LYS A 629 -15.46 9.51 -32.12
CA LYS A 629 -14.87 10.63 -32.87
C LYS A 629 -13.58 10.27 -33.61
N ASN A 630 -13.06 9.06 -33.39
CA ASN A 630 -11.83 8.55 -33.98
C ASN A 630 -10.63 9.49 -33.80
N VAL A 631 -10.48 10.04 -32.59
CA VAL A 631 -9.39 10.96 -32.25
C VAL A 631 -8.08 10.19 -32.00
N LYS A 632 -6.95 10.85 -32.23
CA LYS A 632 -5.60 10.32 -31.95
C LYS A 632 -5.17 10.54 -30.51
N SER A 633 -5.84 11.47 -29.82
CA SER A 633 -5.65 11.79 -28.41
C SER A 633 -5.64 10.55 -27.52
N LYS A 634 -4.93 10.60 -26.39
CA LYS A 634 -4.78 9.48 -25.45
C LYS A 634 -5.04 9.93 -24.02
N MET A 635 -5.80 9.14 -23.26
CA MET A 635 -5.87 9.29 -21.81
C MET A 635 -4.55 8.79 -21.20
N LEU A 636 -3.97 9.56 -20.28
CA LEU A 636 -2.65 9.27 -19.70
C LEU A 636 -2.75 8.87 -18.23
N LEU A 637 -3.40 9.70 -17.42
CA LEU A 637 -3.39 9.55 -15.97
C LEU A 637 -4.76 9.87 -15.38
N GLN A 638 -5.06 9.18 -14.28
CA GLN A 638 -6.17 9.51 -13.39
C GLN A 638 -5.58 9.80 -12.00
N ILE A 639 -5.83 11.00 -11.47
CA ILE A 639 -5.30 11.46 -10.20
C ILE A 639 -6.43 12.08 -9.38
N HIS A 640 -6.91 11.34 -8.37
CA HIS A 640 -8.05 11.72 -7.54
C HIS A 640 -9.35 11.96 -8.35
N ASP A 641 -9.66 13.20 -8.69
CA ASP A 641 -10.80 13.64 -9.50
C ASP A 641 -10.37 14.29 -10.83
N GLU A 642 -9.06 14.28 -11.12
CA GLU A 642 -8.42 14.81 -12.31
C GLU A 642 -8.14 13.71 -13.35
N LEU A 643 -8.47 13.97 -14.63
CA LEU A 643 -8.06 13.19 -15.79
C LEU A 643 -7.08 13.99 -16.65
N ILE A 644 -6.01 13.34 -17.11
CA ILE A 644 -4.96 13.97 -17.93
C ILE A 644 -4.87 13.25 -19.27
N PHE A 645 -4.78 14.04 -20.34
CA PHE A 645 -4.77 13.56 -21.72
C PHE A 645 -3.58 14.14 -22.50
N LEU A 646 -3.05 13.35 -23.43
CA LEU A 646 -2.16 13.79 -24.49
C LEU A 646 -2.99 14.11 -25.73
N VAL A 647 -2.95 15.37 -26.17
CA VAL A 647 -3.85 15.88 -27.21
C VAL A 647 -3.03 16.52 -28.32
N PRO A 648 -3.12 16.07 -29.58
CA PRO A 648 -2.58 16.77 -30.73
C PRO A 648 -3.10 18.22 -30.80
N ASP A 649 -2.27 19.15 -31.25
CA ASP A 649 -2.66 20.57 -31.33
C ASP A 649 -3.94 20.80 -32.17
N ASP A 650 -4.17 19.99 -33.21
CA ASP A 650 -5.33 20.04 -34.09
C ASP A 650 -6.61 19.41 -33.50
N GLU A 651 -6.49 18.64 -32.41
CA GLU A 651 -7.62 18.01 -31.71
C GLU A 651 -8.03 18.76 -30.43
N LEU A 652 -7.31 19.81 -30.04
CA LEU A 652 -7.46 20.47 -28.74
C LEU A 652 -8.87 21.00 -28.47
N GLU A 653 -9.48 21.69 -29.43
CA GLU A 653 -10.85 22.22 -29.26
C GLU A 653 -11.88 21.10 -29.16
N VAL A 654 -11.74 20.06 -29.98
CA VAL A 654 -12.62 18.88 -29.98
C VAL A 654 -12.53 18.15 -28.64
N MET A 655 -11.31 17.91 -28.16
CA MET A 655 -11.08 17.23 -26.89
C MET A 655 -11.58 18.02 -25.67
N GLN A 656 -11.44 19.35 -25.66
CA GLN A 656 -11.98 20.17 -24.57
C GLN A 656 -13.50 20.02 -24.45
N ALA A 657 -14.23 20.12 -25.56
CA ALA A 657 -15.68 19.96 -25.58
C ALA A 657 -16.09 18.54 -25.20
N LEU A 658 -15.45 17.54 -25.81
CA LEU A 658 -15.74 16.11 -25.62
C LEU A 658 -15.52 15.69 -24.16
N VAL A 659 -14.35 15.98 -23.59
CA VAL A 659 -14.02 15.58 -22.22
C VAL A 659 -14.95 16.25 -21.22
N LYS A 660 -15.20 17.56 -21.40
CA LYS A 660 -16.09 18.31 -20.52
C LYS A 660 -17.51 17.73 -20.53
N GLU A 661 -18.06 17.50 -21.72
CA GLU A 661 -19.41 16.95 -21.87
C GLU A 661 -19.51 15.55 -21.25
N ALA A 662 -18.59 14.66 -21.58
CA ALA A 662 -18.58 13.28 -21.08
C ALA A 662 -18.46 13.21 -19.55
N MET A 663 -17.65 14.09 -18.94
CA MET A 663 -17.52 14.19 -17.49
C MET A 663 -18.77 14.80 -16.84
N GLU A 664 -19.28 15.92 -17.35
CA GLU A 664 -20.46 16.59 -16.77
C GLU A 664 -21.74 15.76 -16.90
N GLN A 665 -21.82 14.84 -17.86
CA GLN A 665 -22.94 13.93 -18.04
C GLN A 665 -22.72 12.55 -17.40
N ALA A 666 -21.56 12.27 -16.79
CA ALA A 666 -21.16 10.92 -16.42
C ALA A 666 -22.15 10.20 -15.49
N MET A 667 -22.85 10.93 -14.63
CA MET A 667 -23.88 10.40 -13.75
C MET A 667 -25.02 11.39 -13.63
N GLU A 668 -26.25 10.88 -13.60
CA GLU A 668 -27.43 11.70 -13.35
C GLU A 668 -27.56 11.97 -11.84
N LEU A 669 -27.36 13.23 -11.46
CA LEU A 669 -27.46 13.69 -10.09
C LEU A 669 -28.48 14.83 -10.00
N LYS A 670 -29.04 15.01 -8.80
CA LYS A 670 -29.85 16.17 -8.45
C LYS A 670 -29.07 17.49 -8.52
N VAL A 671 -27.74 17.40 -8.53
CA VAL A 671 -26.77 18.49 -8.55
C VAL A 671 -26.02 18.44 -9.87
N PRO A 672 -25.89 19.55 -10.63
CA PRO A 672 -25.11 19.53 -11.86
C PRO A 672 -23.65 19.17 -11.58
N LEU A 673 -23.06 18.29 -12.37
CA LEU A 673 -21.61 18.07 -12.37
C LEU A 673 -20.94 19.23 -13.13
N LYS A 674 -19.75 19.62 -12.69
CA LYS A 674 -18.96 20.67 -13.34
C LYS A 674 -17.51 20.24 -13.43
N ALA A 675 -16.96 20.26 -14.65
CA ALA A 675 -15.56 19.96 -14.91
C ALA A 675 -14.83 21.24 -15.36
N SER A 676 -13.63 21.46 -14.80
CA SER A 676 -12.74 22.53 -15.23
C SER A 676 -11.70 21.95 -16.18
N ILE A 677 -11.46 22.61 -17.32
CA ILE A 677 -10.53 22.15 -18.33
C ILE A 677 -9.40 23.16 -18.46
N ASN A 678 -8.17 22.69 -18.34
CA ASN A 678 -6.94 23.45 -18.53
C ASN A 678 -6.01 22.70 -19.49
N PHE A 679 -5.11 23.40 -20.17
CA PHE A 679 -4.12 22.76 -21.03
C PHE A 679 -2.80 23.51 -21.04
N GLY A 680 -1.71 22.82 -21.38
CA GLY A 680 -0.37 23.40 -21.43
C GLY A 680 0.66 22.44 -22.02
N GLN A 681 1.91 22.91 -22.13
CA GLN A 681 3.01 22.07 -22.59
C GLN A 681 3.48 21.12 -21.50
N SER A 682 3.35 21.54 -20.23
CA SER A 682 3.68 20.75 -19.05
C SER A 682 2.44 20.51 -18.19
N TRP A 683 2.50 19.49 -17.32
CA TRP A 683 1.44 19.24 -16.36
C TRP A 683 1.32 20.37 -15.33
N TYR A 684 2.39 21.15 -15.14
CA TYR A 684 2.36 22.38 -14.36
C TYR A 684 1.48 23.47 -15.01
N GLU A 685 1.59 23.67 -16.32
CA GLU A 685 0.81 24.67 -17.06
C GLU A 685 -0.65 24.25 -17.25
N ALA A 686 -0.90 22.94 -17.36
CA ALA A 686 -2.24 22.39 -17.51
C ALA A 686 -3.04 22.39 -16.20
N LYS A 687 -2.82 23.33 -15.26
CA LYS A 687 -3.53 23.38 -13.98
C LYS A 687 -3.82 24.78 -13.45
#